data_AF-A0AAV1K0H4-F1
#
_entry.id   AF-A0AAV1K0H4-F1
#
_cell.length_a   1.000
_cell.length_b   1.000
_cell.length_c   1.000
_cell.angle_alpha   90.00
_cell.angle_beta   90.00
_cell.angle_gamma   90.00
#
_symmetry.space_group_name_H-M   'P 1'
#
loop_
_entity.id
_entity.type
_entity.pdbx_description
1 polymer ?
#
loop_
_entity_poly.entity_id
_entity_poly.type
_entity_poly.pdbx_seq_one_letter_code
_entity_poly.pdbx_strand_id
1 'polypeptide(L)'
;MILPPLLISHRVSPEVAAGVRHPGEKDPPPLRWQALAAALDPIDTLPEFDMTDSKNQPWGKGAELPIYPTTPMEILLLTILCTISIVVIAYMMVVLYRCICSRHYAEWRASWNEDDEYRKIIAKQPAVQLVMEAVPLVVAGHSQEVECLVTDGEKIVSSCLQGNIKIWDSLNGEIITSIDRSAYFNLEMEMYDKAHSKNSLEDSDKYDTYTIEEMRDIDVLQRPELRLRRGFLNQHLGRLRFQSNQRNPPSCLPVAEKTKYLFAKSYRDLYCSDERDIYETKERVDLNKISVNKEISAINDNDNNSLLNSEMVRSNHDRVRKARSVDVNDENWRAKPARVSPVWCMDFCNDLIILGCADGRLEFWEATSGKLKCVWWCMEKRPSGTGVTHVKALGGGRRICVALLTGHLTLFRLDAYNSTSGAHVDWRFSTAHRRTHKRTGSADSLRCAQAIEEEMSRGRMSFSYEAENSDGEEVVCVRVAHCRPHQQPITELHAEGGRILTGGQDHVLKVFSSELTQLFTLHGHCGPITSCFIDHATPTIAGSGSQDGLLCVWDLHTGACLYSMQAHDGAVTSLAYTASYVVSAGADERLCIWDRFQGHMLNSIHIGLNYMSRMLPLTHTLLVMGDRSGLTAYDLSSGDVIRRVLFGQSDGCIFVRQILPLKDAIVCDYANQLRIFLADLLGTILLLNSQSDLETSTMAEPQADIALIGLAVMGQNLILNMDSKGFVVCAFNRTVEKVDQFLANEAKGTKIIGAKSLPDMVAKLKRPRKVMLLVKAGFAVDEFVKKLLPLLEKGDIIIDGGNSQYTDTQRWCKELEPTGIYYIGMGVSGGEDGARYGPSLMPGGHNAAWPHVKPIFQAISAKVNNEPCCDWVGENGAGHFVKMVHNGIEYGDMQLICEAYNLMKDVLGIEQDEMARVFEEWNKGELDSFLIEITRDILKFKDNDGKYLLPKIRDAAGQKGTGKWTGISALEYGVPVTLIGEAVFARCLSALKDERVKASKVLPGATAKFSGDKKEFLEHLRKALYASKIISYAQGFMLLREAAKANKWNLNYGSIALMWRGGCIIRSVFLGNIKDAFTKNPNLTNLLLDPFFTESISKSQNSLRQVVAQAALTGVPTPAFSSALAFYDGYRADVLPANMLQAQRDYFGAHTYELVNKPGEFVHTNWTGHGGNVSASTYNN
;
A
#
# COMPACT_ATOMS: atom_id res chain seq x y z
N MET A 1 31.77 -8.90 -6.06
CA MET A 1 32.30 -9.43 -7.33
C MET A 1 31.26 -10.33 -7.98
N ILE A 2 30.46 -9.79 -8.92
CA ILE A 2 29.57 -10.56 -9.79
C ILE A 2 29.86 -10.06 -11.22
N LEU A 3 30.33 -10.97 -12.08
CA LEU A 3 30.62 -10.70 -13.49
C LEU A 3 29.33 -10.27 -14.23
N PRO A 4 29.39 -9.33 -15.19
CA PRO A 4 28.27 -9.13 -16.11
C PRO A 4 28.11 -10.36 -17.01
N PRO A 5 26.89 -10.73 -17.39
CA PRO A 5 26.65 -11.86 -18.27
C PRO A 5 27.24 -11.54 -19.65
N LEU A 6 28.19 -12.36 -20.07
CA LEU A 6 28.69 -12.36 -21.44
C LEU A 6 27.57 -12.92 -22.34
N LEU A 7 27.07 -12.12 -23.26
CA LEU A 7 26.13 -12.55 -24.29
C LEU A 7 26.87 -13.48 -25.26
N ILE A 8 26.74 -14.80 -25.09
CA ILE A 8 27.22 -15.80 -26.05
C ILE A 8 26.00 -16.38 -26.77
N SER A 9 25.36 -15.57 -27.61
CA SER A 9 24.73 -16.03 -28.87
C SER A 9 23.87 -14.91 -29.46
N HIS A 10 24.13 -14.61 -30.72
CA HIS A 10 23.21 -13.87 -31.58
C HIS A 10 22.36 -14.92 -32.31
N ARG A 11 21.03 -14.80 -32.29
CA ARG A 11 20.18 -15.65 -33.15
C ARG A 11 20.36 -15.21 -34.60
N VAL A 12 20.69 -16.14 -35.48
CA VAL A 12 20.82 -15.96 -36.93
C VAL A 12 19.95 -17.03 -37.58
N SER A 13 19.14 -16.67 -38.57
CA SER A 13 18.31 -17.65 -39.28
C SER A 13 19.22 -18.64 -40.04
N PRO A 14 18.79 -19.91 -40.25
CA PRO A 14 19.63 -20.92 -40.92
C PRO A 14 20.12 -20.49 -42.31
N GLU A 15 19.30 -19.70 -43.01
CA GLU A 15 19.58 -19.13 -44.33
C GLU A 15 20.68 -18.05 -44.27
N VAL A 16 20.64 -17.18 -43.25
CA VAL A 16 21.65 -16.14 -43.03
C VAL A 16 22.94 -16.76 -42.48
N ALA A 17 22.85 -17.82 -41.67
CA ALA A 17 24.02 -18.55 -41.18
C ALA A 17 24.76 -19.29 -42.31
N ALA A 18 24.03 -19.79 -43.32
CA ALA A 18 24.63 -20.38 -44.53
C ALA A 18 25.30 -19.32 -45.42
N GLY A 19 24.75 -18.11 -45.49
CA GLY A 19 25.30 -17.00 -46.27
C GLY A 19 26.53 -16.30 -45.66
N VAL A 20 26.72 -16.43 -44.33
CA VAL A 20 27.85 -15.81 -43.58
C VAL A 20 29.03 -16.79 -43.44
N ARG A 21 28.91 -18.03 -43.95
CA ARG A 21 29.98 -19.04 -43.90
C ARG A 21 31.17 -18.64 -44.78
N HIS A 22 32.38 -18.81 -44.26
CA HIS A 22 33.60 -18.50 -45.01
C HIS A 22 33.75 -19.50 -46.17
N PRO A 23 34.00 -19.06 -47.43
CA PRO A 23 33.99 -19.94 -48.62
C PRO A 23 35.12 -20.99 -48.67
N GLY A 24 35.94 -21.09 -47.61
CA GLY A 24 37.02 -22.07 -47.45
C GLY A 24 36.76 -23.12 -46.37
N GLU A 25 35.65 -23.03 -45.61
CA GLU A 25 35.25 -24.08 -44.68
C GLU A 25 34.65 -25.26 -45.46
N LYS A 26 35.49 -26.25 -45.78
CA LYS A 26 35.03 -27.57 -46.23
C LYS A 26 34.35 -28.29 -45.05
N ASP A 27 33.25 -28.98 -45.33
CA ASP A 27 32.52 -29.75 -44.33
C ASP A 27 33.45 -30.69 -43.53
N PRO A 28 33.34 -30.73 -42.19
CA PRO A 28 34.12 -31.66 -41.40
C PRO A 28 33.70 -33.11 -41.70
N PRO A 29 34.64 -34.07 -41.73
CA PRO A 29 34.30 -35.47 -41.97
C PRO A 29 33.48 -36.03 -40.78
N PRO A 30 32.63 -37.04 -41.00
CA PRO A 30 31.72 -37.54 -39.97
C PRO A 30 32.50 -38.13 -38.79
N LEU A 31 32.23 -37.60 -37.59
CA LEU A 31 32.87 -38.00 -36.33
C LEU A 31 32.48 -39.43 -35.93
N ARG A 32 33.49 -40.28 -35.74
CA ARG A 32 33.39 -41.68 -35.28
C ARG A 32 33.24 -41.73 -33.75
N TRP A 33 32.21 -42.44 -33.29
CA TRP A 33 31.80 -42.64 -31.89
C TRP A 33 32.80 -43.35 -30.94
N GLN A 34 33.98 -43.74 -31.42
CA GLN A 34 34.89 -44.61 -30.68
C GLN A 34 35.75 -43.89 -29.63
N ALA A 35 35.87 -42.55 -29.68
CA ALA A 35 36.69 -41.80 -28.71
C ALA A 35 35.97 -41.49 -27.39
N LEU A 36 34.63 -41.48 -27.38
CA LEU A 36 33.84 -41.20 -26.18
C LEU A 36 33.67 -42.45 -25.31
N ALA A 37 33.70 -43.65 -25.92
CA ALA A 37 33.59 -44.92 -25.23
C ALA A 37 34.83 -45.27 -24.37
N ALA A 38 35.98 -44.66 -24.63
CA ALA A 38 37.21 -44.89 -23.87
C ALA A 38 37.28 -44.08 -22.56
N ALA A 39 36.39 -43.11 -22.35
CA ALA A 39 36.43 -42.20 -21.20
C ALA A 39 35.48 -42.57 -20.05
N LEU A 40 34.74 -43.69 -20.16
CA LEU A 40 33.58 -43.99 -19.31
C LEU A 40 33.64 -45.33 -18.55
N ASP A 41 34.79 -46.02 -18.46
CA ASP A 41 34.94 -47.20 -17.61
C ASP A 41 35.48 -46.85 -16.20
N PRO A 42 34.80 -47.27 -15.11
CA PRO A 42 35.33 -47.20 -13.75
C PRO A 42 35.42 -48.58 -13.06
N ILE A 43 36.58 -48.94 -12.46
CA ILE A 43 36.66 -49.96 -11.39
C ILE A 43 37.68 -49.53 -10.31
N ASP A 44 37.20 -49.60 -9.06
CA ASP A 44 37.79 -49.85 -7.71
C ASP A 44 39.17 -50.58 -7.64
N THR A 45 40.04 -50.61 -6.62
CA THR A 45 40.16 -50.16 -5.20
C THR A 45 41.59 -50.54 -4.71
N LEU A 46 42.25 -49.67 -3.89
CA LEU A 46 43.23 -49.85 -2.74
C LEU A 46 44.31 -51.00 -2.74
N PRO A 47 45.41 -51.03 -1.92
CA PRO A 47 45.95 -50.11 -0.88
C PRO A 47 47.51 -49.85 -0.95
N GLU A 48 48.00 -48.96 -0.07
CA GLU A 48 49.35 -48.90 0.59
C GLU A 48 50.71 -48.90 -0.15
N PHE A 49 51.61 -48.05 0.38
CA PHE A 49 53.09 -48.09 0.44
C PHE A 49 54.00 -47.60 -0.73
N ASP A 50 54.84 -46.62 -0.34
CA ASP A 50 56.20 -46.21 -0.73
C ASP A 50 56.77 -46.23 -2.18
N MET A 51 57.31 -45.04 -2.50
CA MET A 51 58.63 -44.71 -3.10
C MET A 51 59.17 -45.41 -4.37
N THR A 52 59.68 -44.53 -5.25
CA THR A 52 60.78 -44.66 -6.23
C THR A 52 60.47 -44.94 -7.71
N ASP A 53 60.86 -43.94 -8.51
CA ASP A 53 61.65 -43.98 -9.75
C ASP A 53 61.26 -44.87 -10.96
N SER A 54 60.87 -44.13 -12.01
CA SER A 54 61.52 -44.09 -13.32
C SER A 54 61.40 -45.28 -14.31
N LYS A 55 60.78 -44.93 -15.45
CA LYS A 55 61.18 -45.18 -16.85
C LYS A 55 61.20 -46.61 -17.44
N ASN A 56 60.45 -46.71 -18.56
CA ASN A 56 60.69 -47.41 -19.84
C ASN A 56 60.00 -48.78 -20.10
N GLN A 57 59.00 -48.74 -21.02
CA GLN A 57 58.63 -49.63 -22.16
C GLN A 57 59.20 -51.09 -22.29
N PRO A 58 58.63 -51.98 -23.16
CA PRO A 58 57.23 -52.22 -23.60
C PRO A 58 56.84 -53.74 -23.79
N TRP A 59 55.55 -54.00 -24.08
CA TRP A 59 54.91 -55.18 -24.75
C TRP A 59 54.64 -56.53 -24.01
N GLY A 60 53.34 -56.88 -23.86
CA GLY A 60 52.77 -58.15 -24.37
C GLY A 60 52.20 -59.25 -23.41
N LYS A 61 50.88 -59.54 -23.58
CA LYS A 61 50.11 -60.80 -23.35
C LYS A 61 49.50 -61.15 -21.97
N GLY A 62 48.18 -61.43 -21.96
CA GLY A 62 47.54 -62.49 -21.16
C GLY A 62 46.24 -62.10 -20.43
N ALA A 63 45.10 -62.69 -20.86
CA ALA A 63 43.79 -62.97 -20.18
C ALA A 63 43.22 -61.93 -19.18
N GLU A 64 41.95 -61.50 -19.28
CA GLU A 64 40.79 -62.25 -18.75
C GLU A 64 39.48 -61.89 -19.49
N LEU A 65 38.64 -62.90 -19.73
CA LEU A 65 37.29 -62.81 -20.32
C LEU A 65 36.24 -62.46 -19.25
N PRO A 66 35.15 -61.73 -19.58
CA PRO A 66 34.07 -61.46 -18.62
C PRO A 66 33.16 -62.69 -18.40
N ILE A 67 32.82 -62.92 -17.13
CA ILE A 67 32.01 -64.03 -16.60
C ILE A 67 30.52 -63.81 -16.96
N TYR A 68 29.87 -64.81 -17.56
CA TYR A 68 28.41 -64.85 -17.75
C TYR A 68 27.76 -65.74 -16.67
N PRO A 69 26.66 -65.33 -16.02
CA PRO A 69 25.96 -66.14 -15.01
C PRO A 69 25.21 -67.31 -15.68
N THR A 70 25.31 -68.50 -15.11
CA THR A 70 24.78 -69.75 -15.71
C THR A 70 23.64 -70.38 -14.91
N THR A 71 23.26 -69.85 -13.75
CA THR A 71 22.17 -70.41 -12.93
C THR A 71 20.92 -69.51 -12.89
N PRO A 72 19.69 -70.09 -12.82
CA PRO A 72 18.45 -69.30 -12.83
C PRO A 72 18.34 -68.32 -11.66
N MET A 73 18.91 -68.68 -10.50
CA MET A 73 18.93 -67.84 -9.30
C MET A 73 19.88 -66.64 -9.45
N GLU A 74 21.02 -66.80 -10.11
CA GLU A 74 21.94 -65.68 -10.40
C GLU A 74 21.34 -64.72 -11.43
N ILE A 75 20.63 -65.23 -12.44
CA ILE A 75 19.91 -64.40 -13.41
C ILE A 75 18.76 -63.65 -12.72
N LEU A 76 18.02 -64.29 -11.80
CA LEU A 76 16.98 -63.63 -11.00
C LEU A 76 17.58 -62.54 -10.10
N LEU A 77 18.68 -62.83 -9.42
CA LEU A 77 19.32 -61.86 -8.52
C LEU A 77 19.91 -60.68 -9.31
N LEU A 78 20.54 -60.95 -10.46
CA LEU A 78 21.09 -59.94 -11.34
C LEU A 78 19.97 -59.08 -11.95
N THR A 79 18.85 -59.69 -12.36
CA THR A 79 17.70 -58.92 -12.87
C THR A 79 17.10 -58.04 -11.77
N ILE A 80 16.93 -58.54 -10.54
CA ILE A 80 16.47 -57.73 -9.41
C ILE A 80 17.43 -56.57 -9.14
N LEU A 81 18.74 -56.83 -9.06
CA LEU A 81 19.75 -55.79 -8.83
C LEU A 81 19.83 -54.79 -9.98
N CYS A 82 19.71 -55.22 -11.24
CA CYS A 82 19.63 -54.33 -12.39
C CYS A 82 18.36 -53.48 -12.36
N THR A 83 17.21 -54.03 -11.97
CA THR A 83 15.98 -53.24 -11.84
C THR A 83 16.08 -52.20 -10.73
N ILE A 84 16.65 -52.55 -9.57
CA ILE A 84 16.88 -51.60 -8.48
C ILE A 84 17.87 -50.52 -8.93
N SER A 85 18.96 -50.89 -9.60
CA SER A 85 19.94 -49.92 -10.14
C SER A 85 19.33 -48.98 -11.17
N ILE A 86 18.46 -49.48 -12.06
CA ILE A 86 17.73 -48.62 -13.02
C ILE A 86 16.81 -47.65 -12.29
N VAL A 87 16.08 -48.12 -11.26
CA VAL A 87 15.20 -47.25 -10.45
C VAL A 87 16.01 -46.20 -9.70
N VAL A 88 17.15 -46.56 -9.13
CA VAL A 88 18.05 -45.62 -8.42
C VAL A 88 18.68 -44.63 -9.38
N ILE A 89 19.12 -45.05 -10.56
CA ILE A 89 19.67 -44.15 -11.59
C ILE A 89 18.59 -43.24 -12.14
N ALA A 90 17.38 -43.74 -12.39
CA ALA A 90 16.25 -42.93 -12.82
C ALA A 90 15.85 -41.92 -11.73
N TYR A 91 15.82 -42.33 -10.46
CA TYR A 91 15.56 -41.44 -9.34
C TYR A 91 16.66 -40.39 -9.20
N MET A 92 17.94 -40.77 -9.27
CA MET A 92 19.08 -39.84 -9.27
C MET A 92 19.04 -38.90 -10.47
N MET A 93 18.66 -39.36 -11.66
CA MET A 93 18.48 -38.52 -12.85
C MET A 93 17.30 -37.56 -12.68
N VAL A 94 16.21 -37.96 -12.03
CA VAL A 94 15.07 -37.07 -11.72
C VAL A 94 15.45 -36.06 -10.64
N VAL A 95 16.23 -36.46 -9.63
CA VAL A 95 16.74 -35.57 -8.57
C VAL A 95 17.78 -34.62 -9.14
N LEU A 96 18.73 -35.08 -9.95
CA LEU A 96 19.68 -34.25 -10.68
C LEU A 96 18.97 -33.35 -11.69
N TYR A 97 17.94 -33.82 -12.37
CA TYR A 97 17.09 -32.98 -13.21
C TYR A 97 16.41 -31.89 -12.38
N ARG A 98 15.87 -32.20 -11.20
CA ARG A 98 15.30 -31.20 -10.28
C ARG A 98 16.33 -30.26 -9.66
N CYS A 99 17.57 -30.70 -9.49
CA CYS A 99 18.66 -29.92 -8.87
C CYS A 99 19.46 -29.09 -9.88
N ILE A 100 19.60 -29.55 -11.13
CA ILE A 100 20.42 -28.93 -12.19
C ILE A 100 19.55 -28.18 -13.20
N CYS A 101 18.37 -28.69 -13.53
CA CYS A 101 17.41 -27.91 -14.30
C CYS A 101 16.58 -27.11 -13.29
N SER A 102 16.90 -25.82 -13.14
CA SER A 102 15.92 -24.87 -12.61
C SER A 102 14.63 -25.03 -13.42
N ARG A 103 13.49 -24.79 -12.77
CA ARG A 103 12.14 -24.83 -13.37
C ARG A 103 12.08 -24.15 -14.76
N HIS A 104 12.96 -23.17 -14.97
CA HIS A 104 13.20 -22.45 -16.22
C HIS A 104 13.77 -23.23 -17.40
N TYR A 105 14.47 -24.37 -17.25
CA TYR A 105 14.99 -25.10 -18.42
C TYR A 105 13.90 -25.91 -19.15
N ALA A 106 12.91 -26.40 -18.40
CA ALA A 106 11.72 -27.03 -18.96
C ALA A 106 10.80 -25.99 -19.63
N GLU A 107 10.61 -24.82 -18.99
CA GLU A 107 9.92 -23.65 -19.57
C GLU A 107 10.67 -23.11 -20.80
N TRP A 108 12.01 -23.09 -20.80
CA TRP A 108 12.84 -22.67 -21.92
C TRP A 108 12.73 -23.60 -23.13
N ARG A 109 12.46 -24.89 -22.93
CA ARG A 109 12.22 -25.83 -24.04
C ARG A 109 10.76 -25.82 -24.50
N ALA A 110 9.82 -25.53 -23.61
CA ALA A 110 8.41 -25.31 -23.94
C ALA A 110 8.20 -23.99 -24.71
N SER A 111 8.97 -22.95 -24.38
CA SER A 111 8.88 -21.64 -25.04
C SER A 111 9.29 -21.66 -26.51
N TRP A 112 10.02 -22.69 -26.95
CA TRP A 112 10.35 -22.89 -28.37
C TRP A 112 9.13 -23.29 -29.20
N ASN A 113 8.11 -23.89 -28.57
CA ASN A 113 6.82 -24.22 -29.19
C ASN A 113 5.72 -23.21 -28.85
N GLU A 114 5.85 -22.46 -27.75
CA GLU A 114 4.87 -21.44 -27.37
C GLU A 114 4.87 -20.24 -28.32
N ASP A 115 5.96 -19.85 -28.98
CA ASP A 115 5.90 -18.70 -29.90
C ASP A 115 4.90 -18.90 -31.07
N ASP A 116 4.71 -20.14 -31.53
CA ASP A 116 3.76 -20.48 -32.60
C ASP A 116 2.33 -20.72 -32.08
N GLU A 117 2.17 -21.24 -30.85
CA GLU A 117 0.86 -21.30 -30.20
C GLU A 117 0.39 -19.95 -29.69
N TYR A 118 1.27 -19.12 -29.13
CA TYR A 118 1.02 -17.77 -28.61
C TYR A 118 0.61 -16.82 -29.75
N ARG A 119 1.24 -16.92 -30.93
CA ARG A 119 0.76 -16.23 -32.15
C ARG A 119 -0.61 -16.73 -32.60
N LYS A 120 -0.91 -18.03 -32.46
CA LYS A 120 -2.23 -18.60 -32.80
C LYS A 120 -3.30 -18.29 -31.75
N ILE A 121 -2.93 -18.11 -30.48
CA ILE A 121 -3.80 -17.73 -29.36
C ILE A 121 -4.14 -16.23 -29.47
N ILE A 122 -3.16 -15.38 -29.79
CA ILE A 122 -3.38 -13.95 -30.09
C ILE A 122 -4.25 -13.78 -31.34
N ALA A 123 -4.08 -14.62 -32.37
CA ALA A 123 -4.94 -14.60 -33.55
C ALA A 123 -6.36 -15.18 -33.31
N LYS A 124 -6.59 -15.89 -32.20
CA LYS A 124 -7.89 -16.50 -31.84
C LYS A 124 -8.66 -15.75 -30.74
N GLN A 125 -8.08 -14.72 -30.12
CA GLN A 125 -8.82 -13.87 -29.18
C GLN A 125 -9.76 -12.93 -29.97
N PRO A 126 -11.09 -13.00 -29.74
CA PRO A 126 -12.01 -12.09 -30.40
C PRO A 126 -11.91 -10.71 -29.73
N ALA A 127 -11.65 -9.69 -30.55
CA ALA A 127 -11.78 -8.26 -30.26
C ALA A 127 -10.73 -7.63 -29.31
N VAL A 128 -9.45 -7.63 -29.69
CA VAL A 128 -8.57 -6.50 -29.34
C VAL A 128 -8.77 -5.43 -30.41
N GLN A 129 -9.68 -4.49 -30.14
CA GLN A 129 -9.92 -3.33 -31.00
C GLN A 129 -8.68 -2.44 -30.94
N LEU A 130 -7.80 -2.59 -31.94
CA LEU A 130 -6.59 -1.81 -32.09
C LEU A 130 -6.97 -0.42 -32.62
N VAL A 131 -7.45 0.44 -31.72
CA VAL A 131 -7.76 1.84 -32.04
C VAL A 131 -6.55 2.70 -31.65
N MET A 132 -5.76 3.09 -32.65
CA MET A 132 -4.66 4.05 -32.51
C MET A 132 -5.23 5.47 -32.39
N GLU A 133 -5.64 5.88 -31.19
CA GLU A 133 -6.13 7.26 -30.98
C GLU A 133 -5.37 8.06 -29.89
N ALA A 134 -4.25 7.52 -29.38
CA ALA A 134 -3.37 8.23 -28.47
C ALA A 134 -2.02 8.50 -29.15
N VAL A 135 -1.87 9.62 -29.85
CA VAL A 135 -0.52 10.06 -30.27
C VAL A 135 0.11 10.74 -29.06
N PRO A 136 1.09 10.13 -28.36
CA PRO A 136 1.78 10.84 -27.29
C PRO A 136 2.44 12.09 -27.82
N LEU A 137 2.47 13.14 -26.99
CA LEU A 137 3.36 14.25 -27.25
C LEU A 137 4.79 13.73 -27.07
N VAL A 138 5.49 13.52 -28.19
CA VAL A 138 6.88 13.10 -28.19
C VAL A 138 7.75 14.33 -28.01
N VAL A 139 8.34 14.41 -26.83
CA VAL A 139 9.22 15.51 -26.46
C VAL A 139 10.65 15.09 -26.73
N ALA A 140 11.37 15.87 -27.54
CA ALA A 140 12.75 15.61 -27.91
C ALA A 140 13.66 15.76 -26.68
N GLY A 141 13.88 14.66 -25.96
CA GLY A 141 14.56 14.63 -24.67
C GLY A 141 16.05 14.99 -24.72
N HIS A 142 16.91 14.06 -24.34
CA HIS A 142 18.35 14.28 -24.22
C HIS A 142 19.12 13.72 -25.43
N SER A 143 20.39 14.09 -25.56
CA SER A 143 21.31 13.44 -26.51
C SER A 143 21.63 11.99 -26.12
N GLN A 144 21.37 11.65 -24.85
CA GLN A 144 21.57 10.33 -24.24
C GLN A 144 20.27 9.84 -23.60
N GLU A 145 20.27 8.58 -23.15
CA GLU A 145 19.16 8.03 -22.38
C GLU A 145 18.87 8.87 -21.12
N VAL A 146 17.59 9.00 -20.79
CA VAL A 146 17.12 9.65 -19.56
C VAL A 146 17.40 8.71 -18.39
N GLU A 147 18.03 9.22 -17.34
CA GLU A 147 18.47 8.42 -16.19
C GLU A 147 17.71 8.79 -14.92
N CYS A 148 17.40 10.07 -14.73
CA CYS A 148 16.51 10.52 -13.66
C CYS A 148 15.40 11.40 -14.20
N LEU A 149 14.17 11.13 -13.77
CA LEU A 149 12.96 11.87 -14.05
C LEU A 149 12.25 12.16 -12.73
N VAL A 150 11.87 13.42 -12.50
CA VAL A 150 11.11 13.87 -11.32
C VAL A 150 10.11 14.96 -11.72
N THR A 151 9.07 15.17 -10.91
CA THR A 151 8.04 16.19 -11.15
C THR A 151 7.41 16.68 -9.84
N ASP A 152 6.94 17.93 -9.85
CA ASP A 152 6.08 18.52 -8.81
C ASP A 152 4.60 18.55 -9.23
N GLY A 153 4.28 17.97 -10.39
CA GLY A 153 2.95 17.94 -11.02
C GLY A 153 2.73 19.00 -12.09
N GLU A 154 3.47 20.11 -12.07
CA GLU A 154 3.36 21.21 -13.06
C GLU A 154 4.58 21.27 -14.00
N LYS A 155 5.78 20.96 -13.50
CA LYS A 155 7.02 20.92 -14.27
C LYS A 155 7.63 19.53 -14.23
N ILE A 156 8.30 19.16 -15.31
CA ILE A 156 9.01 17.88 -15.45
C ILE A 156 10.50 18.18 -15.53
N VAL A 157 11.29 17.56 -14.65
CA VAL A 157 12.74 17.70 -14.66
C VAL A 157 13.36 16.36 -15.04
N SER A 158 14.24 16.38 -16.04
CA SER A 158 14.90 15.20 -16.57
C SER A 158 16.41 15.42 -16.64
N SER A 159 17.19 14.41 -16.29
CA SER A 159 18.65 14.44 -16.41
C SER A 159 19.20 13.22 -17.15
N CYS A 160 20.34 13.42 -17.82
CA CYS A 160 21.10 12.35 -18.47
C CYS A 160 22.46 12.14 -17.78
N LEU A 161 23.13 11.02 -18.09
CA LEU A 161 24.45 10.65 -17.54
C LEU A 161 25.54 11.72 -17.75
N GLN A 162 25.46 12.52 -18.82
CA GLN A 162 26.35 13.66 -19.07
C GLN A 162 26.15 14.84 -18.10
N GLY A 163 25.07 14.82 -17.32
CA GLY A 163 24.75 15.86 -16.34
C GLY A 163 23.94 17.02 -16.91
N ASN A 164 23.46 16.96 -18.15
CA ASN A 164 22.54 17.96 -18.67
C ASN A 164 21.16 17.77 -18.05
N ILE A 165 20.55 18.87 -17.63
CA ILE A 165 19.23 18.88 -17.01
C ILE A 165 18.30 19.72 -17.88
N LYS A 166 17.14 19.16 -18.20
CA LYS A 166 16.10 19.86 -18.93
C LYS A 166 14.83 19.91 -18.11
N ILE A 167 14.28 21.12 -18.00
CA ILE A 167 13.02 21.41 -17.33
C ILE A 167 11.99 21.67 -18.42
N TRP A 168 10.87 20.96 -18.33
CA TRP A 168 9.78 21.00 -19.28
C TRP A 168 8.50 21.44 -18.59
N ASP A 169 7.66 22.17 -19.31
CA ASP A 169 6.28 22.43 -18.89
C ASP A 169 5.43 21.17 -19.13
N SER A 170 4.65 20.77 -18.13
CA SER A 170 3.81 19.57 -18.21
C SER A 170 2.64 19.69 -19.18
N LEU A 171 2.16 20.90 -19.49
CA LEU A 171 0.96 21.13 -20.30
C LEU A 171 1.26 21.07 -21.80
N ASN A 172 2.33 21.73 -22.24
CA ASN A 172 2.66 21.87 -23.67
C ASN A 172 3.95 21.11 -24.07
N GLY A 173 4.70 20.56 -23.12
CA GLY A 173 5.96 19.85 -23.37
C GLY A 173 7.08 20.75 -23.89
N GLU A 174 7.00 22.07 -23.72
CA GLU A 174 8.06 23.00 -24.10
C GLU A 174 9.18 23.03 -23.04
N ILE A 175 10.42 23.33 -23.47
CA ILE A 175 11.56 23.51 -22.56
C ILE A 175 11.42 24.87 -21.89
N ILE A 176 11.31 24.89 -20.58
CA ILE A 176 11.40 26.11 -19.77
C ILE A 176 12.86 26.53 -19.65
N THR A 177 13.71 25.60 -19.21
CA THR A 177 15.13 25.85 -18.94
C THR A 177 15.97 24.63 -19.28
N SER A 178 17.15 24.84 -19.86
CA SER A 178 18.16 23.80 -20.09
C SER A 178 19.44 24.17 -19.37
N ILE A 179 19.85 23.36 -18.39
CA ILE A 179 21.05 23.55 -17.59
C ILE A 179 22.13 22.59 -18.11
N ASP A 180 23.16 23.14 -18.74
CA ASP A 180 24.38 22.40 -19.08
C ASP A 180 25.39 22.50 -17.94
N ARG A 181 25.36 21.49 -17.06
CA ARG A 181 26.29 21.41 -15.91
C ARG A 181 27.74 21.36 -16.38
N SER A 182 28.01 20.75 -17.54
CA SER A 182 29.37 20.61 -18.04
C SER A 182 29.94 21.94 -18.52
N ALA A 183 29.15 22.73 -19.25
CA ALA A 183 29.51 24.08 -19.63
C ALA A 183 29.69 24.98 -18.40
N TYR A 184 28.80 24.87 -17.40
CA TYR A 184 28.89 25.66 -16.17
C TYR A 184 30.20 25.43 -15.40
N PHE A 185 30.50 24.17 -15.06
CA PHE A 185 31.72 23.85 -14.30
C PHE A 185 33.00 24.05 -15.12
N ASN A 186 32.96 23.88 -16.45
CA ASN A 186 34.09 24.21 -17.31
C ASN A 186 34.32 25.73 -17.39
N LEU A 187 33.25 26.54 -17.47
CA LEU A 187 33.34 27.99 -17.44
C LEU A 187 33.88 28.48 -16.10
N GLU A 188 33.44 27.92 -14.98
CA GLU A 188 34.04 28.21 -13.66
C GLU A 188 35.52 27.84 -13.61
N MET A 189 35.89 26.69 -14.19
CA MET A 189 37.28 26.25 -14.26
C MET A 189 38.12 27.17 -15.15
N GLU A 190 37.59 27.62 -16.29
CA GLU A 190 38.24 28.61 -17.15
C GLU A 190 38.33 30.00 -16.51
N MET A 191 37.31 30.43 -15.76
CA MET A 191 37.33 31.70 -15.02
C MET A 191 38.34 31.65 -13.88
N TYR A 192 38.40 30.53 -13.15
CA TYR A 192 39.41 30.26 -12.14
C TYR A 192 40.82 30.22 -12.75
N ASP A 193 40.99 29.50 -13.86
CA ASP A 193 42.26 29.41 -14.58
C ASP A 193 42.66 30.77 -15.18
N LYS A 194 41.72 31.60 -15.65
CA LYS A 194 41.98 32.98 -16.12
C LYS A 194 42.29 33.95 -14.98
N ALA A 195 41.64 33.80 -13.82
CA ALA A 195 41.92 34.59 -12.62
C ALA A 195 43.30 34.23 -12.04
N HIS A 196 43.65 32.94 -12.06
CA HIS A 196 44.97 32.47 -11.65
C HIS A 196 46.05 32.65 -12.72
N SER A 197 45.72 32.69 -14.02
CA SER A 197 46.67 33.02 -15.09
C SER A 197 46.99 34.51 -15.14
N LYS A 198 46.04 35.38 -14.75
CA LYS A 198 46.29 36.82 -14.53
C LYS A 198 47.25 37.07 -13.38
N ASN A 199 47.21 36.24 -12.33
CA ASN A 199 48.17 36.28 -11.23
C ASN A 199 49.53 35.63 -11.55
N SER A 200 49.69 34.99 -12.73
CA SER A 200 50.96 34.40 -13.17
C SER A 200 51.60 35.14 -14.36
N LEU A 201 51.10 36.32 -14.71
CA LEU A 201 51.63 37.17 -15.80
C LEU A 201 51.99 38.60 -15.32
N GLU A 202 52.18 38.79 -14.02
CA GLU A 202 52.95 39.91 -13.47
C GLU A 202 54.38 39.44 -13.16
N ASP A 203 55.09 38.98 -14.18
CA ASP A 203 56.56 38.88 -14.15
C ASP A 203 57.12 38.73 -15.58
N SER A 204 56.78 39.68 -16.46
CA SER A 204 57.61 40.02 -17.61
C SER A 204 57.23 41.40 -18.14
N ASP A 205 58.02 42.41 -17.75
CA ASP A 205 58.09 43.71 -18.42
C ASP A 205 58.39 43.54 -19.92
N LYS A 206 57.53 44.07 -20.81
CA LYS A 206 57.89 45.00 -21.90
C LYS A 206 56.79 45.21 -22.97
N TYR A 207 56.51 46.50 -23.17
CA TYR A 207 56.08 47.20 -24.40
C TYR A 207 54.66 47.04 -25.00
N ASP A 208 54.06 48.22 -25.20
CA ASP A 208 53.18 48.68 -26.28
C ASP A 208 51.64 48.74 -26.13
N THR A 209 51.19 49.89 -25.63
CA THR A 209 50.21 50.87 -26.17
C THR A 209 49.03 50.51 -27.09
N TYR A 210 47.86 51.10 -26.76
CA TYR A 210 46.64 51.41 -27.56
C TYR A 210 45.72 50.21 -27.94
N THR A 211 44.38 50.25 -27.99
CA THR A 211 43.33 51.30 -27.95
C THR A 211 41.96 50.62 -27.67
N ILE A 212 41.01 51.40 -27.14
CA ILE A 212 39.58 51.09 -27.07
C ILE A 212 38.97 51.23 -28.46
N GLU A 213 38.17 50.26 -28.93
CA GLU A 213 36.92 50.48 -29.68
C GLU A 213 36.24 49.15 -30.09
N GLU A 214 34.91 49.19 -30.18
CA GLU A 214 34.00 48.25 -30.84
C GLU A 214 33.62 46.94 -30.13
N MET A 215 32.47 46.97 -29.44
CA MET A 215 31.46 45.91 -29.54
C MET A 215 30.06 46.47 -29.21
N ARG A 216 29.35 46.91 -30.26
CA ARG A 216 27.89 46.93 -30.34
C ARG A 216 27.48 46.04 -31.52
N ASP A 217 26.37 45.34 -31.31
CA ASP A 217 25.42 44.85 -32.31
C ASP A 217 25.61 43.46 -32.98
N ILE A 218 24.63 42.60 -32.61
CA ILE A 218 23.77 41.73 -33.44
C ILE A 218 24.28 40.31 -33.81
N ASP A 219 23.73 39.34 -33.08
CA ASP A 219 22.75 38.31 -33.50
C ASP A 219 22.92 37.45 -34.78
N VAL A 220 22.47 36.18 -34.63
CA VAL A 220 22.06 35.17 -35.64
C VAL A 220 23.10 34.23 -36.32
N LEU A 221 22.96 32.93 -35.95
CA LEU A 221 23.14 31.65 -36.69
C LEU A 221 24.15 31.53 -37.87
N GLN A 222 25.07 30.55 -37.79
CA GLN A 222 25.27 29.50 -38.82
C GLN A 222 26.35 28.44 -38.44
N ARG A 223 26.07 27.16 -38.73
CA ARG A 223 27.07 26.07 -38.82
C ARG A 223 27.98 26.27 -40.03
N PRO A 224 29.20 25.69 -40.03
CA PRO A 224 29.50 24.73 -41.11
C PRO A 224 30.31 23.48 -40.68
N GLU A 225 30.25 22.47 -41.54
CA GLU A 225 30.91 21.15 -41.49
C GLU A 225 32.41 21.17 -41.87
N LEU A 226 33.03 19.97 -41.77
CA LEU A 226 34.27 19.45 -42.39
C LEU A 226 35.58 19.69 -41.59
N ARG A 227 36.50 18.74 -41.35
CA ARG A 227 37.12 17.77 -42.28
C ARG A 227 38.04 16.77 -41.52
N LEU A 228 38.12 15.54 -42.04
CA LEU A 228 39.11 14.49 -41.70
C LEU A 228 40.57 14.90 -41.98
N ARG A 229 41.51 14.44 -41.14
CA ARG A 229 42.89 14.08 -41.57
C ARG A 229 43.45 12.88 -40.82
N ARG A 230 43.85 11.87 -41.61
CA ARG A 230 44.64 10.67 -41.26
C ARG A 230 46.14 11.01 -41.13
N GLY A 231 46.86 10.24 -40.30
CA GLY A 231 48.05 9.54 -40.79
C GLY A 231 49.33 9.55 -39.95
N PHE A 232 49.88 8.34 -39.82
CA PHE A 232 51.25 7.88 -39.50
C PHE A 232 51.61 7.69 -38.02
N LEU A 233 51.96 6.52 -37.47
CA LEU A 233 52.63 5.24 -37.85
C LEU A 233 53.93 5.07 -37.04
N ASN A 234 53.88 4.11 -36.12
CA ASN A 234 54.91 3.18 -35.67
C ASN A 234 56.35 3.68 -35.44
N GLN A 235 56.81 3.51 -34.19
CA GLN A 235 58.07 2.81 -33.94
C GLN A 235 57.88 1.66 -32.95
N HIS A 236 58.60 0.60 -33.27
CA HIS A 236 58.46 -0.78 -32.84
C HIS A 236 59.33 -1.12 -31.61
N LEU A 237 58.82 -2.09 -30.85
CA LEU A 237 59.51 -3.25 -30.26
C LEU A 237 60.67 -3.04 -29.25
N GLY A 238 60.41 -3.47 -28.01
CA GLY A 238 61.43 -3.67 -26.98
C GLY A 238 60.97 -4.41 -25.71
N ARG A 239 60.64 -5.70 -25.84
CA ARG A 239 60.72 -6.79 -24.82
C ARG A 239 59.89 -6.74 -23.52
N LEU A 240 58.81 -7.52 -23.55
CA LEU A 240 58.39 -8.58 -22.61
C LEU A 240 59.00 -8.62 -21.18
N ARG A 241 58.16 -8.37 -20.17
CA ARG A 241 58.02 -9.20 -18.94
C ARG A 241 56.55 -9.16 -18.48
N PHE A 242 56.03 -10.33 -18.09
CA PHE A 242 54.65 -10.57 -17.66
C PHE A 242 54.35 -9.95 -16.29
N GLN A 243 53.27 -9.16 -16.18
CA GLN A 243 52.52 -8.89 -14.95
C GLN A 243 51.06 -8.50 -15.30
N SER A 244 50.11 -8.93 -14.46
CA SER A 244 48.66 -8.98 -14.67
C SER A 244 48.00 -7.64 -15.05
N ASN A 245 47.36 -7.60 -16.23
CA ASN A 245 46.73 -6.42 -16.84
C ASN A 245 45.49 -5.90 -16.09
N GLN A 246 45.57 -4.67 -15.58
CA GLN A 246 44.44 -3.72 -15.55
C GLN A 246 44.14 -3.27 -16.99
N ARG A 247 42.90 -3.42 -17.48
CA ARG A 247 42.51 -2.95 -18.82
C ARG A 247 42.15 -1.46 -18.80
N ASN A 248 42.91 -0.65 -19.54
CA ASN A 248 42.47 0.68 -20.00
C ASN A 248 41.33 0.54 -21.04
N PRO A 249 40.46 1.57 -21.20
CA PRO A 249 39.33 1.50 -22.13
C PRO A 249 39.81 1.38 -23.60
N PRO A 250 39.04 0.71 -24.49
CA PRO A 250 39.34 0.71 -25.92
C PRO A 250 39.33 2.15 -26.47
N SER A 251 40.30 2.46 -27.34
CA SER A 251 40.65 3.82 -27.78
C SER A 251 39.64 4.50 -28.73
N CYS A 252 38.41 4.01 -28.83
CA CYS A 252 37.41 4.55 -29.76
C CYS A 252 35.96 4.46 -29.26
N LEU A 253 35.71 4.52 -27.95
CA LEU A 253 34.35 4.65 -27.43
C LEU A 253 33.85 6.10 -27.60
N PRO A 254 32.63 6.33 -28.14
CA PRO A 254 31.95 7.62 -28.06
C PRO A 254 31.95 8.14 -26.61
N VAL A 255 31.96 9.47 -26.42
CA VAL A 255 31.99 10.10 -25.09
C VAL A 255 30.90 9.54 -24.16
N ALA A 256 29.73 9.19 -24.71
CA ALA A 256 28.62 8.55 -24.00
C ALA A 256 28.97 7.18 -23.39
N GLU A 257 29.58 6.29 -24.16
CA GLU A 257 30.00 4.96 -23.68
C GLU A 257 31.17 5.05 -22.72
N LYS A 258 32.03 6.07 -22.86
CA LYS A 258 33.12 6.36 -21.92
C LYS A 258 32.59 6.76 -20.54
N THR A 259 31.54 7.59 -20.47
CA THR A 259 30.89 7.98 -19.20
C THR A 259 30.19 6.80 -18.55
N LYS A 260 29.45 5.99 -19.31
CA LYS A 260 28.79 4.75 -18.81
C LYS A 260 29.80 3.71 -18.32
N TYR A 261 30.93 3.57 -19.02
CA TYR A 261 32.06 2.71 -18.61
C TYR A 261 32.73 3.23 -17.33
N LEU A 262 33.03 4.54 -17.24
CA LEU A 262 33.60 5.15 -16.04
C LEU A 262 32.65 5.00 -14.83
N PHE A 263 31.34 5.19 -15.04
CA PHE A 263 30.31 4.96 -14.04
C PHE A 263 30.29 3.50 -13.55
N ALA A 264 30.18 2.53 -14.47
CA ALA A 264 30.16 1.11 -14.12
C ALA A 264 31.48 0.65 -13.49
N LYS A 265 32.61 1.27 -13.86
CA LYS A 265 33.92 1.04 -13.26
C LYS A 265 34.00 1.63 -11.85
N SER A 266 33.63 2.89 -11.63
CA SER A 266 33.61 3.49 -10.29
C SER A 266 32.64 2.78 -9.34
N TYR A 267 31.48 2.36 -9.84
CA TYR A 267 30.52 1.55 -9.09
C TYR A 267 31.12 0.18 -8.73
N ARG A 268 31.76 -0.51 -9.69
CA ARG A 268 32.36 -1.84 -9.50
C ARG A 268 33.65 -1.83 -8.67
N ASP A 269 34.53 -0.86 -8.87
CA ASP A 269 35.79 -0.71 -8.13
C ASP A 269 35.49 -0.48 -6.63
N LEU A 270 34.32 0.07 -6.31
CA LEU A 270 33.86 0.24 -4.93
C LEU A 270 33.07 -0.98 -4.39
N TYR A 271 32.33 -1.69 -5.26
CA TYR A 271 31.53 -2.88 -4.90
C TYR A 271 32.28 -4.22 -4.95
N CYS A 272 33.43 -4.26 -5.63
CA CYS A 272 34.20 -5.48 -5.91
C CYS A 272 35.68 -5.37 -5.52
N SER A 273 36.09 -4.30 -4.83
CA SER A 273 37.40 -4.30 -4.17
C SER A 273 37.37 -5.33 -3.04
N ASP A 274 37.89 -6.53 -3.34
CA ASP A 274 38.43 -7.46 -2.36
C ASP A 274 39.59 -6.76 -1.63
N GLU A 275 39.28 -5.96 -0.60
CA GLU A 275 40.16 -5.85 0.56
C GLU A 275 39.51 -6.64 1.69
N ARG A 276 39.82 -7.95 1.70
CA ARG A 276 39.84 -8.71 2.94
C ARG A 276 40.98 -8.13 3.79
N ASP A 277 40.63 -7.32 4.77
CA ASP A 277 41.05 -7.44 6.18
C ASP A 277 40.83 -6.12 6.94
N ILE A 278 40.51 -6.29 8.23
CA ILE A 278 40.36 -5.26 9.29
C ILE A 278 38.98 -4.62 9.40
N TYR A 279 38.07 -5.29 10.12
CA TYR A 279 37.29 -4.70 11.23
C TYR A 279 36.76 -5.82 12.14
N GLU A 280 37.68 -6.44 12.89
CA GLU A 280 37.34 -6.95 14.23
C GLU A 280 37.85 -5.93 15.25
N THR A 281 36.94 -5.16 15.85
CA THR A 281 37.11 -4.65 17.21
C THR A 281 35.85 -4.98 17.97
N LYS A 282 35.76 -6.25 18.39
CA LYS A 282 34.95 -6.65 19.54
C LYS A 282 35.61 -6.07 20.78
N GLU A 283 34.92 -5.15 21.45
CA GLU A 283 35.00 -5.06 22.90
C GLU A 283 34.51 -6.40 23.48
N ARG A 284 35.43 -7.25 23.92
CA ARG A 284 35.18 -8.22 24.98
C ARG A 284 36.40 -8.30 25.89
N VAL A 285 36.18 -7.76 27.08
CA VAL A 285 36.91 -8.07 28.31
C VAL A 285 36.87 -9.58 28.50
N ASP A 286 38.02 -10.25 28.45
CA ASP A 286 38.17 -11.62 28.96
C ASP A 286 39.13 -11.63 30.15
N LEU A 287 38.49 -11.72 31.31
CA LEU A 287 39.03 -12.02 32.62
C LEU A 287 39.44 -13.49 32.65
N ASN A 288 40.72 -13.79 32.41
CA ASN A 288 41.34 -15.02 32.88
C ASN A 288 42.88 -14.91 32.90
N LYS A 289 43.40 -14.23 33.92
CA LYS A 289 44.61 -14.59 34.69
C LYS A 289 44.83 -13.57 35.81
N ILE A 290 43.95 -13.63 36.81
CA ILE A 290 44.32 -13.28 38.18
C ILE A 290 44.57 -14.60 38.89
N SER A 291 45.83 -14.83 39.28
CA SER A 291 46.10 -15.46 40.57
C SER A 291 47.48 -15.05 41.10
N VAL A 292 47.43 -14.05 41.99
CA VAL A 292 48.13 -14.00 43.29
C VAL A 292 49.66 -13.97 43.28
N ASN A 293 50.28 -12.80 43.50
CA ASN A 293 50.77 -12.35 44.82
C ASN A 293 51.60 -11.06 44.72
N LYS A 294 51.49 -10.23 45.77
CA LYS A 294 52.52 -9.38 46.43
C LYS A 294 53.67 -8.86 45.55
N GLU A 295 53.97 -7.56 45.50
CA GLU A 295 54.43 -6.79 46.66
C GLU A 295 54.60 -5.30 46.29
N ILE A 296 54.53 -4.47 47.33
CA ILE A 296 54.80 -3.03 47.37
C ILE A 296 56.30 -2.76 47.15
N SER A 297 56.63 -1.50 46.79
CA SER A 297 57.94 -0.83 46.79
C SER A 297 58.62 -0.82 45.40
N ALA A 298 59.41 0.16 44.97
CA ALA A 298 59.76 1.51 45.40
C ALA A 298 60.75 2.05 44.34
N ILE A 299 60.93 3.37 44.28
CA ILE A 299 62.21 4.06 44.01
C ILE A 299 62.82 3.91 42.58
N ASN A 300 62.76 5.03 41.86
CA ASN A 300 63.89 5.87 41.43
C ASN A 300 65.18 5.27 40.83
N ASP A 301 65.58 5.97 39.76
CA ASP A 301 66.93 6.42 39.43
C ASP A 301 67.87 5.49 38.63
N ASN A 302 68.27 6.03 37.47
CA ASN A 302 69.65 6.20 36.99
C ASN A 302 70.48 4.92 36.72
N ASP A 303 71.38 4.82 35.73
CA ASP A 303 72.29 5.85 35.23
C ASP A 303 72.97 5.39 33.91
N ASN A 304 73.27 6.38 33.06
CA ASN A 304 74.56 6.65 32.39
C ASN A 304 75.27 5.68 31.41
N ASN A 305 75.55 6.28 30.23
CA ASN A 305 76.85 6.40 29.51
C ASN A 305 77.52 5.12 28.96
N SER A 306 78.25 5.12 27.84
CA SER A 306 78.54 6.08 26.76
C SER A 306 79.54 5.40 25.80
N LEU A 307 79.51 5.78 24.52
CA LEU A 307 80.64 5.83 23.57
C LEU A 307 81.24 4.53 22.99
N LEU A 308 81.14 4.39 21.66
CA LEU A 308 82.31 4.53 20.75
C LEU A 308 81.93 4.63 19.26
N ASN A 309 82.40 5.74 18.66
CA ASN A 309 82.84 6.05 17.28
C ASN A 309 83.25 4.85 16.38
N SER A 310 83.40 4.91 15.04
CA SER A 310 83.32 5.92 13.97
C SER A 310 83.64 5.17 12.66
N GLU A 311 82.91 5.42 11.56
CA GLU A 311 83.39 5.55 10.16
C GLU A 311 82.17 5.83 9.26
N MET A 312 81.91 7.07 8.83
CA MET A 312 82.39 7.76 7.62
C MET A 312 81.79 7.32 6.26
N VAL A 313 80.94 8.23 5.73
CA VAL A 313 80.84 8.71 4.33
C VAL A 313 79.99 7.92 3.30
N ARG A 314 78.71 8.32 3.14
CA ARG A 314 78.20 9.10 1.97
C ARG A 314 76.69 9.43 2.11
N SER A 315 76.39 10.71 1.87
CA SER A 315 75.07 11.35 1.65
C SER A 315 73.94 11.08 2.66
N ASN A 316 73.80 11.96 3.67
CA ASN A 316 72.48 12.38 4.20
C ASN A 316 72.63 13.51 5.25
N HIS A 317 73.27 14.60 4.83
CA HIS A 317 73.18 15.87 5.54
C HIS A 317 72.85 16.98 4.55
N ASP A 318 71.57 16.97 4.15
CA ASP A 318 70.80 18.18 3.89
C ASP A 318 69.31 17.84 4.03
N ARG A 319 68.56 18.71 4.71
CA ARG A 319 67.09 18.67 4.98
C ARG A 319 66.60 18.22 6.38
N VAL A 320 67.35 18.49 7.44
CA VAL A 320 66.78 18.62 8.82
C VAL A 320 66.97 20.04 9.40
N ARG A 321 67.23 21.03 8.54
CA ARG A 321 66.97 22.46 8.80
C ARG A 321 66.23 23.09 7.62
N LYS A 322 64.98 22.66 7.44
CA LYS A 322 63.93 23.41 6.72
C LYS A 322 62.55 22.87 7.16
N ALA A 323 62.29 23.00 8.45
CA ALA A 323 60.98 22.75 9.06
C ALA A 323 60.78 23.77 10.21
N ARG A 324 61.02 25.04 9.88
CA ARG A 324 60.50 26.22 10.55
C ARG A 324 60.05 27.15 9.43
N SER A 325 58.91 27.81 9.66
CA SER A 325 58.10 28.63 8.75
C SER A 325 57.57 27.88 7.53
N VAL A 326 56.42 27.22 7.69
CA VAL A 326 55.41 27.31 6.64
C VAL A 326 54.44 28.37 7.15
N ASP A 327 54.36 29.45 6.37
CA ASP A 327 53.63 30.66 6.68
C ASP A 327 52.16 30.38 7.00
N VAL A 328 51.70 30.99 8.09
CA VAL A 328 50.31 31.01 8.56
C VAL A 328 49.47 32.01 7.75
N ASN A 329 49.78 32.20 6.45
CA ASN A 329 49.17 33.26 5.64
C ASN A 329 48.57 32.79 4.31
N ASP A 330 48.36 31.49 4.11
CA ASP A 330 47.62 30.97 2.95
C ASP A 330 46.23 30.45 3.35
N GLU A 331 45.51 31.26 4.14
CA GLU A 331 44.06 31.10 4.34
C GLU A 331 43.28 31.66 3.14
N ASN A 332 43.55 31.15 1.94
CA ASN A 332 42.68 31.35 0.79
C ASN A 332 42.20 29.99 0.30
N TRP A 333 41.35 29.36 1.12
CA TRP A 333 40.66 28.11 0.80
C TRP A 333 39.56 28.26 -0.25
N ARG A 334 39.46 29.43 -0.92
CA ARG A 334 38.63 29.63 -2.12
C ARG A 334 39.04 28.59 -3.16
N ALA A 335 38.21 27.55 -3.24
CA ALA A 335 38.61 26.21 -3.60
C ALA A 335 38.95 26.04 -5.09
N LYS A 336 39.68 24.96 -5.39
CA LYS A 336 39.82 24.48 -6.77
C LYS A 336 38.45 24.28 -7.42
N PRO A 337 38.27 24.62 -8.71
CA PRO A 337 37.02 24.42 -9.41
C PRO A 337 36.60 22.94 -9.37
N ALA A 338 35.34 22.70 -9.01
CA ALA A 338 34.80 21.37 -8.90
C ALA A 338 34.58 20.77 -10.30
N ARG A 339 35.10 19.56 -10.55
CA ARG A 339 34.81 18.84 -11.80
C ARG A 339 33.38 18.34 -11.82
N VAL A 340 32.77 18.23 -12.99
CA VAL A 340 31.44 17.64 -13.17
C VAL A 340 31.41 16.21 -12.62
N SER A 341 30.46 15.93 -11.73
CA SER A 341 30.21 14.59 -11.17
C SER A 341 28.90 14.02 -11.72
N PRO A 342 28.84 12.71 -12.01
CA PRO A 342 27.61 12.05 -12.43
C PRO A 342 26.50 12.21 -11.39
N VAL A 343 25.29 12.46 -11.87
CA VAL A 343 24.06 12.49 -11.05
C VAL A 343 23.64 11.05 -10.78
N TRP A 344 23.41 10.70 -9.52
CA TRP A 344 22.94 9.36 -9.10
C TRP A 344 21.46 9.36 -8.73
N CYS A 345 20.99 10.45 -8.10
CA CYS A 345 19.60 10.62 -7.74
C CYS A 345 19.22 12.09 -7.80
N MET A 346 17.92 12.34 -7.93
CA MET A 346 17.36 13.68 -8.02
C MET A 346 16.00 13.70 -7.30
N ASP A 347 15.67 14.84 -6.69
CA ASP A 347 14.33 15.14 -6.21
C ASP A 347 13.97 16.59 -6.61
N PHE A 348 12.68 16.88 -6.72
CA PHE A 348 12.20 18.19 -7.15
C PHE A 348 10.97 18.61 -6.34
N CYS A 349 11.05 19.81 -5.76
CA CYS A 349 9.98 20.35 -4.96
C CYS A 349 9.97 21.88 -5.08
N ASN A 350 8.83 22.45 -5.43
CA ASN A 350 8.58 23.89 -5.45
C ASN A 350 9.69 24.72 -6.15
N ASP A 351 9.97 24.40 -7.41
CA ASP A 351 10.99 25.07 -8.24
C ASP A 351 12.46 24.85 -7.82
N LEU A 352 12.72 24.03 -6.79
CA LEU A 352 14.07 23.64 -6.37
C LEU A 352 14.41 22.21 -6.83
N ILE A 353 15.45 22.10 -7.64
CA ILE A 353 16.04 20.82 -8.07
C ILE A 353 17.16 20.46 -7.11
N ILE A 354 17.07 19.26 -6.53
CA ILE A 354 18.07 18.75 -5.60
C ILE A 354 18.75 17.55 -6.23
N LEU A 355 20.07 17.62 -6.43
CA LEU A 355 20.87 16.55 -7.04
C LEU A 355 21.77 15.88 -6.01
N GLY A 356 21.75 14.56 -5.99
CA GLY A 356 22.75 13.74 -5.31
C GLY A 356 23.75 13.18 -6.32
N CYS A 357 25.04 13.45 -6.10
CA CYS A 357 26.10 13.05 -7.03
C CYS A 357 26.96 11.89 -6.50
N ALA A 358 27.70 11.27 -7.43
CA ALA A 358 28.57 10.11 -7.18
C ALA A 358 29.68 10.33 -6.13
N ASP A 359 30.16 11.56 -6.01
CA ASP A 359 31.22 12.00 -5.10
C ASP A 359 30.67 12.40 -3.70
N GLY A 360 29.36 12.33 -3.50
CA GLY A 360 28.71 12.65 -2.22
C GLY A 360 28.30 14.12 -2.06
N ARG A 361 28.46 14.94 -3.11
CA ARG A 361 28.00 16.33 -3.09
C ARG A 361 26.51 16.43 -3.38
N LEU A 362 25.90 17.49 -2.84
CA LEU A 362 24.54 17.91 -3.11
C LEU A 362 24.57 19.23 -3.87
N GLU A 363 23.79 19.32 -4.95
CA GLU A 363 23.67 20.54 -5.73
C GLU A 363 22.21 21.00 -5.73
N PHE A 364 21.99 22.30 -5.52
CA PHE A 364 20.68 22.93 -5.43
C PHE A 364 20.52 23.94 -6.56
N TRP A 365 19.66 23.63 -7.53
CA TRP A 365 19.42 24.45 -8.71
C TRP A 365 18.00 25.01 -8.70
N GLU A 366 17.83 26.27 -9.09
CA GLU A 366 16.51 26.89 -9.31
C GLU A 366 16.02 26.58 -10.72
N ALA A 367 14.85 25.96 -10.85
CA ALA A 367 14.35 25.46 -12.13
C ALA A 367 13.93 26.58 -13.10
N THR A 368 13.32 27.67 -12.60
CA THR A 368 12.92 28.81 -13.44
C THR A 368 14.10 29.59 -14.02
N SER A 369 15.15 29.82 -13.24
CA SER A 369 16.29 30.64 -13.67
C SER A 369 17.47 29.83 -14.20
N GLY A 370 17.53 28.53 -13.90
CA GLY A 370 18.68 27.68 -14.18
C GLY A 370 19.90 27.99 -13.31
N LYS A 371 19.77 28.85 -12.29
CA LYS A 371 20.89 29.27 -11.44
C LYS A 371 21.17 28.26 -10.33
N LEU A 372 22.45 28.00 -10.11
CA LEU A 372 22.95 27.24 -8.95
C LEU A 372 22.83 28.12 -7.70
N LYS A 373 22.09 27.66 -6.68
CA LYS A 373 21.84 28.40 -5.43
C LYS A 373 22.79 28.00 -4.32
N CYS A 374 23.08 26.71 -4.21
CA CYS A 374 23.90 26.17 -3.14
C CYS A 374 24.54 24.85 -3.59
N VAL A 375 25.75 24.57 -3.09
CA VAL A 375 26.39 23.26 -3.23
C VAL A 375 26.89 22.86 -1.85
N TRP A 376 26.58 21.64 -1.43
CA TRP A 376 27.06 21.10 -0.16
C TRP A 376 27.96 19.88 -0.40
N TRP A 377 29.10 19.81 0.31
CA TRP A 377 29.97 18.64 0.30
C TRP A 377 30.73 18.48 1.63
N CYS A 378 31.17 17.26 1.94
CA CYS A 378 31.96 16.97 3.13
C CYS A 378 33.45 17.28 2.90
N MET A 379 34.09 18.00 3.84
CA MET A 379 35.51 18.40 3.78
C MET A 379 36.49 17.35 4.31
N GLU A 380 36.02 16.30 4.96
CA GLU A 380 36.88 15.23 5.48
C GLU A 380 37.50 14.44 4.31
N LYS A 381 38.83 14.20 4.37
CA LYS A 381 39.62 13.53 3.32
C LYS A 381 38.82 12.42 2.65
N ARG A 382 38.50 12.60 1.35
CA ARG A 382 37.75 11.68 0.46
C ARG A 382 37.76 10.22 0.96
N PRO A 383 36.78 9.80 1.78
CA PRO A 383 36.59 8.39 2.04
C PRO A 383 36.07 7.78 0.74
N SER A 384 36.69 6.71 0.26
CA SER A 384 36.13 5.93 -0.85
C SER A 384 34.71 5.47 -0.47
N GLY A 385 33.68 5.97 -1.17
CA GLY A 385 32.31 5.49 -1.04
C GLY A 385 31.25 6.44 -0.51
N THR A 386 31.43 7.76 -0.60
CA THR A 386 30.47 8.78 -0.13
C THR A 386 29.30 9.09 -1.07
N GLY A 387 29.10 8.34 -2.17
CA GLY A 387 28.07 8.66 -3.16
C GLY A 387 26.66 8.74 -2.57
N VAL A 388 25.87 9.72 -3.05
CA VAL A 388 24.49 9.91 -2.61
C VAL A 388 23.57 8.93 -3.34
N THR A 389 22.88 8.05 -2.61
CA THR A 389 21.99 7.03 -3.22
C THR A 389 20.57 7.54 -3.39
N HIS A 390 20.05 8.29 -2.42
CA HIS A 390 18.70 8.85 -2.45
C HIS A 390 18.66 10.24 -1.81
N VAL A 391 17.81 11.10 -2.34
CA VAL A 391 17.48 12.41 -1.76
C VAL A 391 15.96 12.55 -1.75
N LYS A 392 15.42 13.09 -0.64
CA LYS A 392 13.98 13.36 -0.51
C LYS A 392 13.73 14.68 0.25
N ALA A 393 12.97 15.58 -0.34
CA ALA A 393 12.48 16.80 0.29
C ALA A 393 11.35 16.49 1.27
N LEU A 394 11.36 17.11 2.45
CA LEU A 394 10.39 16.95 3.53
C LEU A 394 9.63 18.27 3.75
N GLY A 395 8.31 18.18 4.03
CA GLY A 395 7.50 19.29 4.52
C GLY A 395 7.57 20.57 3.66
N GLY A 396 7.27 20.47 2.37
CA GLY A 396 7.22 21.61 1.45
C GLY A 396 8.59 22.19 1.04
N GLY A 397 9.69 21.46 1.26
CA GLY A 397 11.02 21.77 0.69
C GLY A 397 12.05 22.38 1.65
N ARG A 398 11.70 22.66 2.91
CA ARG A 398 12.61 23.32 3.87
C ARG A 398 13.63 22.37 4.49
N ARG A 399 13.29 21.10 4.62
CA ARG A 399 14.19 20.05 5.13
C ARG A 399 14.41 18.99 4.07
N ILE A 400 15.60 18.40 4.03
CA ILE A 400 15.99 17.45 3.01
C ILE A 400 16.66 16.25 3.67
N CYS A 401 16.17 15.07 3.37
CA CYS A 401 16.73 13.82 3.83
C CYS A 401 17.62 13.22 2.75
N VAL A 402 18.83 12.81 3.11
CA VAL A 402 19.86 12.34 2.17
C VAL A 402 20.43 11.02 2.67
N ALA A 403 20.35 9.99 1.83
CA ALA A 403 20.94 8.69 2.06
C ALA A 403 22.28 8.56 1.33
N LEU A 404 23.29 8.07 2.02
CA LEU A 404 24.62 7.82 1.48
C LEU A 404 24.84 6.32 1.27
N LEU A 405 25.70 5.98 0.31
CA LEU A 405 26.06 4.60 -0.02
C LEU A 405 26.65 3.83 1.18
N THR A 406 27.27 4.52 2.13
CA THR A 406 27.80 3.93 3.37
C THR A 406 26.73 3.53 4.40
N GLY A 407 25.45 3.70 4.09
CA GLY A 407 24.33 3.42 4.99
C GLY A 407 24.00 4.56 5.96
N HIS A 408 24.56 5.76 5.74
CA HIS A 408 24.27 6.96 6.54
C HIS A 408 23.05 7.71 6.01
N LEU A 409 22.32 8.34 6.93
CA LEU A 409 21.17 9.17 6.67
C LEU A 409 21.40 10.54 7.32
N THR A 410 21.26 11.59 6.52
CA THR A 410 21.56 12.97 6.93
C THR A 410 20.37 13.86 6.65
N LEU A 411 19.98 14.66 7.64
CA LEU A 411 18.94 15.66 7.53
C LEU A 411 19.58 17.03 7.38
N PHE A 412 19.21 17.72 6.31
CA PHE A 412 19.61 19.09 6.02
C PHE A 412 18.43 20.04 6.19
N ARG A 413 18.72 21.28 6.54
CA ARG A 413 17.79 22.41 6.54
C ARG A 413 18.33 23.47 5.60
N LEU A 414 17.47 23.98 4.73
CA LEU A 414 17.77 25.12 3.87
C LEU A 414 17.28 26.39 4.56
N ASP A 415 18.19 27.34 4.78
CA ASP A 415 17.89 28.67 5.30
C ASP A 415 18.30 29.72 4.24
N ALA A 416 17.49 30.75 4.03
CA ALA A 416 17.77 31.82 3.06
C ALA A 416 17.95 33.16 3.77
N TYR A 417 18.97 33.91 3.37
CA TYR A 417 19.32 35.20 3.96
C TYR A 417 19.42 36.26 2.88
N ASN A 418 19.03 37.49 3.22
CA ASN A 418 19.30 38.62 2.34
C ASN A 418 20.76 39.06 2.53
N SER A 419 21.56 39.03 1.47
CA SER A 419 23.00 39.34 1.48
C SER A 419 23.32 40.75 2.00
N THR A 420 22.44 41.73 1.80
CA THR A 420 22.65 43.12 2.20
C THR A 420 22.23 43.41 3.65
N SER A 421 21.24 42.70 4.18
CA SER A 421 20.62 42.99 5.50
C SER A 421 20.85 41.92 6.56
N GLY A 422 21.33 40.73 6.20
CA GLY A 422 21.51 39.59 7.11
C GLY A 422 20.19 39.04 7.68
N ALA A 423 19.05 39.62 7.30
CA ALA A 423 17.74 39.19 7.77
C ALA A 423 17.37 37.85 7.14
N HIS A 424 16.84 36.94 7.96
CA HIS A 424 16.29 35.69 7.50
C HIS A 424 15.10 35.98 6.56
N VAL A 425 15.22 35.54 5.31
CA VAL A 425 14.14 35.64 4.33
C VAL A 425 13.34 34.35 4.41
N ASP A 426 12.04 34.48 4.69
CA ASP A 426 11.15 33.32 4.62
C ASP A 426 11.00 32.94 3.14
N TRP A 427 11.74 31.92 2.72
CA TRP A 427 11.70 31.36 1.37
C TRP A 427 10.37 30.61 1.18
N ARG A 428 9.27 31.37 1.05
CA ARG A 428 7.93 30.81 0.84
C ARG A 428 7.78 30.37 -0.60
N PHE A 429 7.82 29.06 -0.77
CA PHE A 429 7.58 28.30 -1.98
C PHE A 429 6.13 28.38 -2.54
N SER A 430 5.38 29.45 -2.30
CA SER A 430 4.01 29.62 -2.83
C SER A 430 3.99 30.58 -4.03
N THR A 431 3.45 30.13 -5.16
CA THR A 431 3.24 30.87 -6.42
C THR A 431 2.22 32.03 -6.32
N ALA A 432 1.81 32.46 -5.12
CA ALA A 432 0.92 33.59 -4.92
C ALA A 432 1.69 34.83 -4.41
N HIS A 433 1.91 35.80 -5.31
CA HIS A 433 2.20 37.22 -5.04
C HIS A 433 3.15 37.53 -3.85
N ARG A 434 4.42 37.86 -4.15
CA ARG A 434 5.36 38.51 -3.21
C ARG A 434 4.73 39.80 -2.64
N ARG A 435 4.13 39.72 -1.45
CA ARG A 435 3.80 40.90 -0.63
C ARG A 435 4.89 41.12 0.42
N THR A 436 5.67 42.16 0.22
CA THR A 436 6.66 42.67 1.17
C THR A 436 5.96 43.35 2.36
N HIS A 437 5.57 42.58 3.38
CA HIS A 437 5.21 43.17 4.67
C HIS A 437 6.47 43.41 5.51
N LYS A 438 6.90 44.68 5.58
CA LYS A 438 7.87 45.17 6.56
C LYS A 438 7.15 45.26 7.92
N ARG A 439 7.41 44.33 8.84
CA ARG A 439 6.89 44.41 10.21
C ARG A 439 7.90 45.19 11.07
N THR A 440 7.53 46.40 11.46
CA THR A 440 8.22 47.22 12.46
C THR A 440 8.10 46.55 13.83
N GLY A 441 9.22 46.37 14.53
CA GLY A 441 9.28 45.61 15.78
C GLY A 441 8.85 46.38 17.03
N SER A 442 8.55 45.61 18.09
CA SER A 442 8.96 45.94 19.46
C SER A 442 8.88 44.72 20.41
N ALA A 443 9.98 44.58 21.17
CA ALA A 443 10.13 44.11 22.55
C ALA A 443 9.48 42.78 23.00
N ASP A 444 10.15 41.66 22.75
CA ASP A 444 10.78 40.85 23.82
C ASP A 444 11.54 39.66 23.20
N SER A 445 12.88 39.71 23.21
CA SER A 445 13.78 38.53 23.25
C SER A 445 15.23 39.00 23.30
N LEU A 446 15.72 39.21 24.53
CA LEU A 446 17.13 39.34 24.82
C LEU A 446 17.79 37.95 24.81
N ARG A 447 18.90 37.87 24.07
CA ARG A 447 20.04 36.93 24.18
C ARG A 447 19.87 35.48 23.69
N CYS A 448 20.46 35.23 22.52
CA CYS A 448 21.44 34.15 22.37
C CYS A 448 22.50 34.53 21.31
N ALA A 449 23.29 35.56 21.61
CA ALA A 449 24.42 36.01 20.77
C ALA A 449 25.74 35.27 21.10
N GLN A 450 25.69 34.18 21.88
CA GLN A 450 26.87 33.40 22.28
C GLN A 450 26.88 31.96 21.76
N ALA A 451 25.83 31.50 21.08
CA ALA A 451 25.82 30.20 20.41
C ALA A 451 26.27 30.26 18.93
N ILE A 452 26.45 31.47 18.38
CA ILE A 452 26.77 31.67 16.95
C ILE A 452 28.28 31.57 16.69
N GLU A 453 29.14 31.87 17.67
CA GLU A 453 30.59 31.83 17.46
C GLU A 453 31.20 30.42 17.51
N GLU A 454 30.58 29.45 18.19
CA GLU A 454 31.07 28.06 18.21
C GLU A 454 30.54 27.20 17.04
N GLU A 455 29.37 27.51 16.48
CA GLU A 455 28.82 26.83 15.30
C GLU A 455 29.35 27.37 13.94
N MET A 456 30.03 28.52 13.94
CA MET A 456 30.62 29.13 12.72
C MET A 456 31.80 28.36 12.13
N SER A 457 32.30 27.32 12.80
CA SER A 457 33.52 26.56 12.41
C SER A 457 33.25 25.21 11.70
N ARG A 458 32.00 24.84 11.40
CA ARG A 458 31.67 23.60 10.68
C ARG A 458 30.76 23.83 9.46
N GLY A 459 31.39 24.13 8.32
CA GLY A 459 30.85 23.83 6.99
C GLY A 459 29.99 24.91 6.31
N ARG A 460 30.50 26.14 6.17
CA ARG A 460 30.00 27.09 5.16
C ARG A 460 30.75 26.87 3.84
N MET A 461 30.04 26.59 2.75
CA MET A 461 30.56 26.67 1.38
C MET A 461 29.42 27.11 0.45
N SER A 462 29.24 28.41 0.20
CA SER A 462 28.52 28.89 -0.98
C SER A 462 29.55 29.07 -2.09
N PHE A 463 29.42 28.29 -3.17
CA PHE A 463 30.27 28.39 -4.35
C PHE A 463 29.40 28.97 -5.47
N SER A 464 29.45 30.28 -5.64
CA SER A 464 29.04 30.89 -6.90
C SER A 464 29.89 32.12 -7.13
N TYR A 465 30.71 32.11 -8.18
CA TYR A 465 31.51 33.27 -8.60
C TYR A 465 30.62 34.48 -8.97
N GLU A 466 29.32 34.26 -9.22
CA GLU A 466 28.31 35.32 -9.46
C GLU A 466 27.83 36.04 -8.18
N ALA A 467 28.14 35.54 -6.98
CA ALA A 467 27.65 36.14 -5.72
C ALA A 467 28.36 37.45 -5.35
N GLU A 468 29.54 37.74 -5.90
CA GLU A 468 30.26 38.98 -5.57
C GLU A 468 29.65 40.23 -6.26
N ASN A 469 28.69 40.08 -7.20
CA ASN A 469 28.10 41.20 -7.95
C ASN A 469 26.56 41.16 -8.07
N SER A 470 25.84 40.40 -7.22
CA SER A 470 24.37 40.41 -7.23
C SER A 470 23.79 40.79 -5.87
N ASP A 471 22.86 41.75 -5.86
CA ASP A 471 22.04 42.18 -4.70
C ASP A 471 21.03 41.07 -4.26
N GLY A 472 21.46 39.81 -4.25
CA GLY A 472 20.60 38.62 -4.24
C GLY A 472 20.52 37.87 -2.91
N GLU A 473 19.44 37.11 -2.73
CA GLU A 473 19.19 36.19 -1.62
C GLU A 473 20.22 35.04 -1.63
N GLU A 474 20.92 34.79 -0.51
CA GLU A 474 21.88 33.70 -0.32
C GLU A 474 21.19 32.49 0.35
N VAL A 475 21.30 31.30 -0.24
CA VAL A 475 20.73 30.05 0.31
C VAL A 475 21.85 29.22 0.94
N VAL A 476 21.67 28.90 2.22
CA VAL A 476 22.63 28.13 3.03
C VAL A 476 22.02 26.77 3.38
N CYS A 477 22.77 25.70 3.09
CA CYS A 477 22.42 24.34 3.47
C CYS A 477 23.14 23.95 4.76
N VAL A 478 22.38 23.73 5.83
CA VAL A 478 22.89 23.37 7.17
C VAL A 478 22.55 21.92 7.49
N ARG A 479 23.54 21.16 7.94
CA ARG A 479 23.32 19.78 8.44
C ARG A 479 22.72 19.84 9.84
N VAL A 480 21.50 19.32 10.00
CA VAL A 480 20.76 19.30 11.27
C VAL A 480 21.02 18.02 12.06
N ALA A 481 20.97 16.87 11.38
CA ALA A 481 21.15 15.57 12.02
C ALA A 481 21.88 14.61 11.07
N HIS A 482 22.64 13.69 11.64
CA HIS A 482 23.39 12.67 10.90
C HIS A 482 23.40 11.38 11.72
N CYS A 483 22.96 10.29 11.12
CA CYS A 483 22.95 8.98 11.76
C CYS A 483 23.33 7.88 10.76
N ARG A 484 23.72 6.71 11.26
CA ARG A 484 23.97 5.52 10.45
C ARG A 484 22.89 4.47 10.72
N PRO A 485 21.73 4.56 10.04
CA PRO A 485 20.66 3.60 10.25
C PRO A 485 21.04 2.18 9.82
N HIS A 486 21.77 2.02 8.73
CA HIS A 486 22.09 0.72 8.15
C HIS A 486 23.60 0.47 8.11
N GLN A 487 24.02 -0.77 8.33
CA GLN A 487 25.44 -1.13 8.20
C GLN A 487 25.86 -1.23 6.73
N GLN A 488 24.90 -1.56 5.87
CA GLN A 488 25.02 -1.67 4.42
C GLN A 488 24.28 -0.51 3.71
N PRO A 489 24.44 -0.35 2.38
CA PRO A 489 23.76 0.71 1.63
C PRO A 489 22.24 0.73 1.83
N ILE A 490 21.68 1.94 1.86
CA ILE A 490 20.23 2.16 1.81
C ILE A 490 19.79 1.97 0.36
N THR A 491 18.94 0.97 0.14
CA THR A 491 18.45 0.56 -1.18
C THR A 491 17.19 1.32 -1.60
N GLU A 492 16.36 1.72 -0.63
CA GLU A 492 15.13 2.48 -0.86
C GLU A 492 14.88 3.48 0.27
N LEU A 493 14.35 4.66 -0.10
CA LEU A 493 14.03 5.76 0.81
C LEU A 493 12.66 6.35 0.44
N HIS A 494 11.71 6.31 1.37
CA HIS A 494 10.39 6.92 1.20
C HIS A 494 10.07 7.84 2.39
N ALA A 495 9.38 8.96 2.16
CA ALA A 495 8.98 9.86 3.24
C ALA A 495 7.59 10.43 2.95
N GLU A 496 6.68 10.28 3.92
CA GLU A 496 5.28 10.71 3.83
C GLU A 496 4.71 10.93 5.24
N GLY A 497 3.77 11.88 5.41
CA GLY A 497 3.06 12.08 6.69
C GLY A 497 3.95 12.37 7.90
N GLY A 498 5.13 12.99 7.70
CA GLY A 498 6.10 13.28 8.76
C GLY A 498 6.95 12.08 9.20
N ARG A 499 6.90 10.97 8.46
CA ARG A 499 7.70 9.76 8.71
C ARG A 499 8.65 9.49 7.55
N ILE A 500 9.80 8.93 7.86
CA ILE A 500 10.83 8.53 6.87
C ILE A 500 11.05 7.03 7.03
N LEU A 501 10.92 6.27 5.95
CA LEU A 501 11.14 4.83 5.89
C LEU A 501 12.39 4.56 5.06
N THR A 502 13.35 3.83 5.63
CA THR A 502 14.55 3.37 4.93
C THR A 502 14.57 1.85 4.85
N GLY A 503 14.83 1.32 3.65
CA GLY A 503 15.15 -0.08 3.41
C GLY A 503 16.65 -0.24 3.21
N GLY A 504 17.26 -1.20 3.92
CA GLY A 504 18.68 -1.49 3.80
C GLY A 504 18.96 -2.80 3.08
N GLN A 505 20.17 -2.90 2.53
CA GLN A 505 20.69 -4.18 2.05
C GLN A 505 20.96 -5.17 3.19
N ASP A 506 21.03 -4.69 4.43
CA ASP A 506 21.14 -5.46 5.68
C ASP A 506 19.83 -6.14 6.11
N HIS A 507 18.84 -6.25 5.22
CA HIS A 507 17.57 -6.99 5.37
C HIS A 507 16.55 -6.35 6.33
N VAL A 508 16.83 -5.13 6.81
CA VAL A 508 16.01 -4.45 7.82
C VAL A 508 15.39 -3.20 7.23
N LEU A 509 14.19 -2.85 7.70
CA LEU A 509 13.62 -1.52 7.50
C LEU A 509 13.67 -0.70 8.78
N LYS A 510 13.90 0.61 8.65
CA LYS A 510 13.88 1.53 9.79
C LYS A 510 12.95 2.70 9.52
N VAL A 511 12.21 3.09 10.55
CA VAL A 511 11.24 4.18 10.52
C VAL A 511 11.75 5.31 11.41
N PHE A 512 11.81 6.52 10.87
CA PHE A 512 12.23 7.73 11.55
C PHE A 512 11.12 8.77 11.56
N SER A 513 11.16 9.64 12.56
CA SER A 513 10.42 10.91 12.58
C SER A 513 11.05 11.94 11.62
N SER A 514 10.38 13.07 11.41
CA SER A 514 10.89 14.23 10.66
C SER A 514 12.18 14.85 11.23
N GLU A 515 12.57 14.51 12.46
CA GLU A 515 13.80 14.92 13.12
C GLU A 515 14.93 13.86 13.03
N LEU A 516 14.75 12.78 12.27
CA LEU A 516 15.64 11.60 12.26
C LEU A 516 15.74 10.86 13.61
N THR A 517 14.76 11.02 14.51
CA THR A 517 14.63 10.14 15.68
C THR A 517 14.11 8.78 15.22
N GLN A 518 14.84 7.70 15.49
CA GLN A 518 14.43 6.34 15.15
C GLN A 518 13.20 5.95 15.98
N LEU A 519 12.10 5.65 15.31
CA LEU A 519 10.84 5.21 15.93
C LEU A 519 10.80 3.68 16.03
N PHE A 520 11.05 2.99 14.91
CA PHE A 520 10.93 1.54 14.83
C PHE A 520 12.04 0.92 13.97
N THR A 521 12.41 -0.31 14.31
CA THR A 521 13.22 -1.20 13.48
C THR A 521 12.34 -2.40 13.12
N LEU A 522 12.03 -2.56 11.85
CA LEU A 522 11.08 -3.54 11.35
C LEU A 522 11.85 -4.77 10.83
N HIS A 523 11.63 -5.90 11.50
CA HIS A 523 12.25 -7.18 11.18
C HIS A 523 11.21 -8.13 10.59
N GLY A 524 11.40 -8.54 9.34
CA GLY A 524 10.49 -9.47 8.66
C GLY A 524 11.02 -10.08 7.37
N HIS A 525 12.14 -9.58 6.85
CA HIS A 525 12.77 -10.07 5.62
C HIS A 525 14.08 -10.79 5.93
N CYS A 526 14.44 -11.75 5.08
CA CYS A 526 15.70 -12.48 5.13
C CYS A 526 16.65 -12.10 3.98
N GLY A 527 16.17 -11.31 3.02
CA GLY A 527 16.94 -10.76 1.90
C GLY A 527 17.00 -9.23 1.90
N PRO A 528 17.86 -8.62 1.05
CA PRO A 528 17.90 -7.17 0.87
C PRO A 528 16.55 -6.58 0.52
N ILE A 529 16.24 -5.43 1.09
CA ILE A 529 15.00 -4.72 0.76
C ILE A 529 15.13 -4.15 -0.65
N THR A 530 14.19 -4.49 -1.53
CA THR A 530 14.22 -4.12 -2.96
C THR A 530 13.20 -3.05 -3.31
N SER A 531 12.11 -2.96 -2.55
CA SER A 531 11.06 -1.95 -2.74
C SER A 531 10.36 -1.64 -1.42
N CYS A 532 9.95 -0.38 -1.21
CA CYS A 532 9.11 0.01 -0.09
C CYS A 532 8.18 1.16 -0.45
N PHE A 533 7.11 1.34 0.33
CA PHE A 533 6.22 2.49 0.20
C PHE A 533 5.61 2.87 1.56
N ILE A 534 5.15 4.11 1.68
CA ILE A 534 4.25 4.57 2.75
C ILE A 534 2.97 5.05 2.09
N ASP A 535 1.82 4.68 2.63
CA ASP A 535 0.52 5.08 2.08
C ASP A 535 0.32 6.61 2.13
N HIS A 536 0.03 7.21 0.99
CA HIS A 536 -0.26 8.64 0.84
C HIS A 536 -1.60 9.05 1.46
N ALA A 537 -2.62 8.18 1.41
CA ALA A 537 -3.95 8.51 1.92
C ALA A 537 -4.02 8.41 3.45
N THR A 538 -3.39 7.38 4.01
CA THR A 538 -3.24 7.20 5.46
C THR A 538 -1.79 6.80 5.78
N PRO A 539 -0.90 7.75 6.15
CA PRO A 539 0.53 7.51 6.37
C PRO A 539 0.83 6.77 7.69
N THR A 540 -0.04 5.82 8.04
CA THR A 540 0.08 4.88 9.14
C THR A 540 0.40 3.48 8.64
N ILE A 541 0.30 3.19 7.34
CA ILE A 541 0.60 1.87 6.77
C ILE A 541 1.80 1.99 5.82
N ALA A 542 2.71 1.02 5.89
CA ALA A 542 3.81 0.86 4.95
C ALA A 542 3.86 -0.56 4.39
N GLY A 543 4.43 -0.74 3.22
CA GLY A 543 4.73 -2.06 2.67
C GLY A 543 6.19 -2.17 2.25
N SER A 544 6.72 -3.39 2.28
CA SER A 544 8.07 -3.68 1.85
C SER A 544 8.19 -5.02 1.15
N GLY A 545 9.01 -5.03 0.10
CA GLY A 545 9.34 -6.19 -0.71
C GLY A 545 10.84 -6.43 -0.65
N SER A 546 11.22 -7.70 -0.71
CA SER A 546 12.60 -8.15 -0.55
C SER A 546 13.03 -9.08 -1.67
N GLN A 547 14.35 -9.26 -1.79
CA GLN A 547 14.97 -10.20 -2.72
C GLN A 547 14.60 -11.66 -2.44
N ASP A 548 14.18 -11.98 -1.22
CA ASP A 548 13.67 -13.31 -0.83
C ASP A 548 12.27 -13.63 -1.39
N GLY A 549 11.62 -12.68 -2.07
CA GLY A 549 10.28 -12.83 -2.62
C GLY A 549 9.16 -12.60 -1.60
N LEU A 550 9.49 -12.22 -0.37
CA LEU A 550 8.51 -11.85 0.66
C LEU A 550 7.99 -10.44 0.46
N LEU A 551 6.71 -10.28 0.76
CA LEU A 551 6.01 -9.01 0.90
C LEU A 551 5.52 -8.90 2.34
N CYS A 552 5.89 -7.81 3.02
CA CYS A 552 5.44 -7.49 4.37
C CYS A 552 4.69 -6.16 4.37
N VAL A 553 3.58 -6.09 5.11
CA VAL A 553 2.83 -4.85 5.35
C VAL A 553 2.87 -4.53 6.84
N TRP A 554 3.13 -3.26 7.16
CA TRP A 554 3.48 -2.78 8.48
C TRP A 554 2.51 -1.70 8.93
N ASP A 555 2.16 -1.73 10.21
CA ASP A 555 1.53 -0.60 10.90
C ASP A 555 2.61 0.29 11.51
N LEU A 556 2.72 1.51 10.99
CA LEU A 556 3.66 2.52 11.46
C LEU A 556 3.23 3.15 12.79
N HIS A 557 2.01 2.94 13.29
CA HIS A 557 1.63 3.41 14.62
C HIS A 557 2.24 2.55 15.73
N THR A 558 2.16 1.23 15.57
CA THR A 558 2.63 0.24 16.55
C THR A 558 4.01 -0.34 16.23
N GLY A 559 4.46 -0.24 14.99
CA GLY A 559 5.66 -0.93 14.48
C GLY A 559 5.42 -2.42 14.21
N ALA A 560 4.18 -2.91 14.29
CA ALA A 560 3.84 -4.31 14.08
C ALA A 560 3.79 -4.67 12.59
N CYS A 561 4.23 -5.89 12.26
CA CYS A 561 3.94 -6.51 10.97
C CYS A 561 2.47 -6.95 10.96
N LEU A 562 1.66 -6.36 10.10
CA LEU A 562 0.24 -6.72 9.94
C LEU A 562 0.13 -8.12 9.31
N TYR A 563 0.88 -8.35 8.23
CA TYR A 563 1.00 -9.65 7.59
C TYR A 563 2.28 -9.73 6.74
N SER A 564 2.82 -10.94 6.61
CA SER A 564 4.00 -11.29 5.82
C SER A 564 3.69 -12.52 4.96
N MET A 565 4.04 -12.47 3.67
CA MET A 565 3.58 -13.43 2.68
C MET A 565 4.64 -13.67 1.61
N GLN A 566 4.75 -14.91 1.14
CA GLN A 566 5.54 -15.24 -0.04
C GLN A 566 4.80 -14.75 -1.29
N ALA A 567 5.22 -13.62 -1.83
CA ALA A 567 4.55 -12.99 -2.94
C ALA A 567 5.04 -13.51 -4.30
N HIS A 568 6.34 -13.81 -4.39
CA HIS A 568 7.01 -14.20 -5.62
C HIS A 568 8.02 -15.31 -5.37
N ASP A 569 8.28 -16.13 -6.40
CA ASP A 569 9.34 -17.17 -6.38
C ASP A 569 10.75 -16.55 -6.57
N GLY A 570 10.81 -15.24 -6.88
CA GLY A 570 12.04 -14.45 -7.01
C GLY A 570 11.90 -13.07 -6.35
N ALA A 571 12.89 -12.20 -6.56
CA ALA A 571 12.93 -10.88 -5.92
C ALA A 571 11.70 -10.03 -6.25
N VAL A 572 11.10 -9.39 -5.23
CA VAL A 572 10.03 -8.41 -5.44
C VAL A 572 10.65 -7.16 -6.04
N THR A 573 10.38 -6.87 -7.31
CA THR A 573 11.04 -5.77 -8.05
C THR A 573 10.38 -4.42 -7.83
N SER A 574 9.06 -4.40 -7.66
CA SER A 574 8.30 -3.17 -7.46
C SER A 574 7.05 -3.46 -6.63
N LEU A 575 6.64 -2.47 -5.85
CA LEU A 575 5.41 -2.47 -5.08
C LEU A 575 4.62 -1.21 -5.42
N ALA A 576 3.31 -1.39 -5.58
CA ALA A 576 2.35 -0.32 -5.70
C ALA A 576 1.24 -0.51 -4.69
N TYR A 577 0.67 0.60 -4.24
CA TYR A 577 -0.37 0.60 -3.24
C TYR A 577 -1.55 1.45 -3.70
N THR A 578 -2.74 0.96 -3.41
CA THR A 578 -4.00 1.66 -3.68
C THR A 578 -4.87 1.63 -2.43
N ALA A 579 -5.99 2.35 -2.47
CA ALA A 579 -6.94 2.33 -1.36
C ALA A 579 -7.46 0.93 -0.99
N SER A 580 -7.48 -0.01 -1.95
CA SER A 580 -8.06 -1.36 -1.77
C SER A 580 -7.06 -2.52 -1.96
N TYR A 581 -5.97 -2.32 -2.69
CA TYR A 581 -5.06 -3.39 -3.10
C TYR A 581 -3.60 -3.03 -2.81
N VAL A 582 -2.82 -4.05 -2.45
CA VAL A 582 -1.36 -4.04 -2.58
C VAL A 582 -1.03 -4.78 -3.86
N VAL A 583 -0.17 -4.23 -4.70
CA VAL A 583 0.24 -4.86 -5.96
C VAL A 583 1.75 -5.06 -5.93
N SER A 584 2.19 -6.26 -6.27
CA SER A 584 3.60 -6.62 -6.31
C SER A 584 3.98 -7.19 -7.67
N ALA A 585 5.12 -6.73 -8.18
CA ALA A 585 5.73 -7.26 -9.39
C ALA A 585 7.03 -7.96 -9.04
N GLY A 586 7.19 -9.20 -9.49
CA GLY A 586 8.36 -10.03 -9.18
C GLY A 586 9.26 -10.27 -10.38
N ALA A 587 10.50 -10.68 -10.09
CA ALA A 587 11.44 -11.18 -11.08
C ALA A 587 11.00 -12.51 -11.72
N ASP A 588 9.94 -13.13 -11.20
CA ASP A 588 9.27 -14.33 -11.72
C ASP A 588 8.24 -14.02 -12.82
N GLU A 589 8.27 -12.81 -13.39
CA GLU A 589 7.41 -12.34 -14.48
C GLU A 589 5.91 -12.33 -14.12
N ARG A 590 5.60 -12.24 -12.83
CA ARG A 590 4.23 -12.16 -12.32
C ARG A 590 3.93 -10.82 -11.68
N LEU A 591 2.72 -10.35 -11.93
CA LEU A 591 2.06 -9.29 -11.20
C LEU A 591 1.04 -9.92 -10.25
N CYS A 592 1.26 -9.83 -8.96
CA CYS A 592 0.36 -10.35 -7.93
C CYS A 592 -0.42 -9.20 -7.29
N ILE A 593 -1.73 -9.37 -7.17
CA ILE A 593 -2.66 -8.41 -6.59
C ILE A 593 -3.19 -8.98 -5.28
N TRP A 594 -3.05 -8.22 -4.21
CA TRP A 594 -3.33 -8.64 -2.84
C TRP A 594 -4.39 -7.74 -2.21
N ASP A 595 -5.25 -8.32 -1.38
CA ASP A 595 -6.16 -7.55 -0.53
C ASP A 595 -5.36 -6.77 0.52
N ARG A 596 -5.57 -5.45 0.55
CA ARG A 596 -4.92 -4.52 1.49
C ARG A 596 -5.11 -4.91 2.95
N PHE A 597 -6.28 -5.40 3.36
CA PHE A 597 -6.60 -5.57 4.78
C PHE A 597 -6.27 -6.96 5.31
N GLN A 598 -6.46 -7.99 4.49
CA GLN A 598 -6.29 -9.39 4.90
C GLN A 598 -5.02 -10.03 4.35
N GLY A 599 -4.38 -9.42 3.34
CA GLY A 599 -3.23 -9.98 2.65
C GLY A 599 -3.60 -11.12 1.67
N HIS A 600 -4.86 -11.48 1.48
CA HIS A 600 -5.19 -12.58 0.57
C HIS A 600 -4.83 -12.24 -0.88
N MET A 601 -4.15 -13.16 -1.57
CA MET A 601 -3.90 -13.05 -3.00
C MET A 601 -5.23 -13.11 -3.74
N LEU A 602 -5.55 -12.06 -4.48
CA LEU A 602 -6.77 -11.95 -5.27
C LEU A 602 -6.55 -12.42 -6.70
N ASN A 603 -5.42 -12.03 -7.30
CA ASN A 603 -5.08 -12.39 -8.67
C ASN A 603 -3.57 -12.48 -8.89
N SER A 604 -3.15 -13.28 -9.87
CA SER A 604 -1.77 -13.38 -10.33
C SER A 604 -1.76 -13.40 -11.86
N ILE A 605 -1.11 -12.40 -12.45
CA ILE A 605 -1.12 -12.13 -13.88
C ILE A 605 0.30 -12.35 -14.40
N HIS A 606 0.45 -13.15 -15.45
CA HIS A 606 1.73 -13.33 -16.12
C HIS A 606 1.98 -12.16 -17.08
N ILE A 607 3.02 -11.37 -16.82
CA ILE A 607 3.31 -10.14 -17.57
C ILE A 607 4.45 -10.32 -18.59
N GLY A 608 5.10 -11.49 -18.63
CA GLY A 608 6.24 -11.78 -19.50
C GLY A 608 7.51 -11.04 -19.07
N LEU A 609 8.60 -11.16 -19.87
CA LEU A 609 9.93 -10.58 -19.63
C LEU A 609 9.95 -9.03 -19.64
N ASN A 610 9.21 -8.38 -18.74
CA ASN A 610 9.23 -6.94 -18.51
C ASN A 610 10.24 -6.64 -17.40
N TYR A 611 11.47 -6.37 -17.81
CA TYR A 611 12.48 -5.90 -16.87
C TYR A 611 12.20 -4.44 -16.51
N MET A 612 11.95 -4.20 -15.22
CA MET A 612 12.09 -2.92 -14.53
C MET A 612 11.24 -1.74 -15.05
N SER A 613 9.94 -1.75 -14.77
CA SER A 613 9.12 -0.53 -14.83
C SER A 613 8.49 -0.25 -13.46
N ARG A 614 8.66 0.97 -12.92
CA ARG A 614 7.87 1.41 -11.75
C ARG A 614 6.38 1.35 -12.08
N MET A 615 5.62 0.78 -11.16
CA MET A 615 4.17 0.69 -11.24
C MET A 615 3.52 2.01 -10.83
N LEU A 616 2.62 2.56 -11.66
CA LEU A 616 1.88 3.78 -11.34
C LEU A 616 0.39 3.47 -11.15
N PRO A 617 -0.12 3.42 -9.90
CA PRO A 617 -1.55 3.40 -9.66
C PRO A 617 -2.13 4.79 -9.94
N LEU A 618 -3.06 4.88 -10.90
CA LEU A 618 -3.77 6.14 -11.21
C LEU A 618 -5.07 6.28 -10.42
N THR A 619 -5.74 5.15 -10.20
CA THR A 619 -6.94 5.07 -9.38
C THR A 619 -6.83 3.87 -8.45
N HIS A 620 -7.86 3.64 -7.63
CA HIS A 620 -7.91 2.48 -6.75
C HIS A 620 -8.05 1.14 -7.51
N THR A 621 -8.41 1.15 -8.80
CA THR A 621 -8.52 -0.03 -9.68
C THR A 621 -7.60 0.01 -10.88
N LEU A 622 -7.09 1.16 -11.30
CA LEU A 622 -6.34 1.27 -12.54
C LEU A 622 -4.84 1.41 -12.26
N LEU A 623 -4.07 0.48 -12.82
CA LEU A 623 -2.62 0.45 -12.75
C LEU A 623 -2.02 0.60 -14.14
N VAL A 624 -1.05 1.49 -14.30
CA VAL A 624 -0.25 1.60 -15.52
C VAL A 624 1.14 1.04 -15.27
N MET A 625 1.60 0.19 -16.19
CA MET A 625 2.95 -0.36 -16.21
C MET A 625 3.61 -0.15 -17.57
N GLY A 626 4.92 -0.02 -17.56
CA GLY A 626 5.74 0.04 -18.76
C GLY A 626 6.07 -1.35 -19.27
N ASP A 627 6.04 -1.52 -20.58
CA ASP A 627 6.50 -2.73 -21.25
C ASP A 627 7.54 -2.39 -22.34
N ARG A 628 8.09 -3.41 -22.99
CA ARG A 628 9.12 -3.23 -24.05
C ARG A 628 8.62 -2.48 -25.29
N SER A 629 7.32 -2.44 -25.48
CA SER A 629 6.62 -1.93 -26.66
C SER A 629 5.83 -0.65 -26.40
N GLY A 630 5.67 -0.24 -25.14
CA GLY A 630 4.95 0.96 -24.72
C GLY A 630 4.38 0.86 -23.30
N LEU A 631 3.15 1.35 -23.11
CA LEU A 631 2.46 1.34 -21.81
C LEU A 631 1.27 0.40 -21.83
N THR A 632 1.10 -0.39 -20.77
CA THR A 632 -0.07 -1.24 -20.58
C THR A 632 -0.82 -0.82 -19.32
N ALA A 633 -2.13 -0.56 -19.48
CA ALA A 633 -3.05 -0.26 -18.39
C ALA A 633 -3.81 -1.53 -17.98
N TYR A 634 -3.74 -1.87 -16.70
CA TYR A 634 -4.39 -3.00 -16.07
C TYR A 634 -5.55 -2.53 -15.20
N ASP A 635 -6.65 -3.29 -15.21
CA ASP A 635 -7.69 -3.21 -14.20
C ASP A 635 -7.35 -4.19 -13.07
N LEU A 636 -7.02 -3.67 -11.90
CA LEU A 636 -6.68 -4.44 -10.71
C LEU A 636 -7.86 -5.27 -10.16
N SER A 637 -9.11 -4.91 -10.50
CA SER A 637 -10.28 -5.66 -10.01
C SER A 637 -10.56 -6.95 -10.78
N SER A 638 -10.29 -6.94 -12.09
CA SER A 638 -10.43 -8.11 -12.97
C SER A 638 -9.09 -8.82 -13.20
N GLY A 639 -8.00 -8.07 -13.17
CA GLY A 639 -6.67 -8.46 -13.64
C GLY A 639 -6.51 -8.41 -15.17
N ASP A 640 -7.49 -7.85 -15.87
CA ASP A 640 -7.48 -7.76 -17.33
C ASP A 640 -6.69 -6.53 -17.81
N VAL A 641 -6.10 -6.66 -19.00
CA VAL A 641 -5.48 -5.53 -19.71
C VAL A 641 -6.60 -4.69 -20.34
N ILE A 642 -6.75 -3.45 -19.86
CA ILE A 642 -7.74 -2.51 -20.39
C ILE A 642 -7.28 -1.99 -21.76
N ARG A 643 -6.03 -1.55 -21.83
CA ARG A 643 -5.48 -0.89 -23.00
C ARG A 643 -3.97 -1.03 -23.06
N ARG A 644 -3.45 -1.24 -24.27
CA ARG A 644 -2.02 -1.21 -24.54
C ARG A 644 -1.72 -0.10 -25.55
N VAL A 645 -0.88 0.84 -25.15
CA VAL A 645 -0.43 1.96 -25.98
C VAL A 645 0.96 1.62 -26.50
N LEU A 646 1.07 1.31 -27.79
CA LEU A 646 2.32 0.93 -28.42
C LEU A 646 3.07 2.17 -28.93
N PHE A 647 4.39 2.20 -28.73
CA PHE A 647 5.25 3.34 -29.04
C PHE A 647 5.91 3.26 -30.43
N GLY A 648 5.72 2.15 -31.15
CA GLY A 648 6.21 1.89 -32.52
C GLY A 648 6.78 0.48 -32.71
N GLN A 649 7.27 0.13 -33.91
CA GLN A 649 8.04 -1.10 -34.14
C GLN A 649 9.35 -1.02 -33.33
N SER A 650 9.42 -1.75 -32.23
CA SER A 650 10.53 -1.73 -31.30
C SER A 650 11.71 -2.56 -31.83
N ASP A 651 12.86 -1.90 -32.01
CA ASP A 651 14.14 -2.57 -31.77
C ASP A 651 14.08 -3.15 -30.34
N GLY A 652 14.29 -4.45 -30.16
CA GLY A 652 13.98 -5.20 -28.94
C GLY A 652 14.77 -4.83 -27.66
N CYS A 653 15.34 -3.64 -27.59
CA CYS A 653 16.26 -3.17 -26.55
C CYS A 653 15.82 -1.90 -25.80
N ILE A 654 14.67 -1.28 -26.14
CA ILE A 654 14.19 -0.06 -25.47
C ILE A 654 13.08 -0.40 -24.47
N PHE A 655 13.15 0.16 -23.26
CA PHE A 655 12.22 -0.09 -22.15
C PHE A 655 11.78 1.22 -21.52
N VAL A 656 10.53 1.29 -21.07
CA VAL A 656 10.04 2.35 -20.19
C VAL A 656 10.47 2.02 -18.76
N ARG A 657 11.30 2.86 -18.13
CA ARG A 657 11.84 2.61 -16.77
C ARG A 657 11.08 3.37 -15.69
N GLN A 658 10.75 4.63 -15.97
CA GLN A 658 10.18 5.60 -15.05
C GLN A 658 8.84 6.12 -15.60
N ILE A 659 7.80 6.06 -14.76
CA ILE A 659 6.48 6.57 -15.06
C ILE A 659 6.07 7.46 -13.89
N LEU A 660 5.67 8.70 -14.16
CA LEU A 660 5.29 9.66 -13.14
C LEU A 660 3.92 10.30 -13.45
N PRO A 661 3.09 10.50 -12.42
CA PRO A 661 1.83 11.22 -12.58
C PRO A 661 2.10 12.74 -12.67
N LEU A 662 1.39 13.42 -13.55
CA LEU A 662 1.26 14.87 -13.63
C LEU A 662 -0.16 15.27 -13.21
N LYS A 663 -0.43 16.57 -13.07
CA LYS A 663 -1.75 17.05 -12.66
C LYS A 663 -2.89 16.52 -13.53
N ASP A 664 -2.71 16.66 -14.85
CA ASP A 664 -3.67 16.24 -15.88
C ASP A 664 -2.96 15.44 -17.00
N ALA A 665 -1.92 14.67 -16.67
CA ALA A 665 -1.19 13.86 -17.65
C ALA A 665 -0.34 12.76 -16.99
N ILE A 666 0.27 11.90 -17.81
CA ILE A 666 1.32 10.96 -17.36
C ILE A 666 2.55 11.19 -18.24
N VAL A 667 3.72 11.20 -17.62
CA VAL A 667 5.00 11.21 -18.36
C VAL A 667 5.74 9.90 -18.14
N CYS A 668 6.33 9.39 -19.21
CA CYS A 668 7.27 8.28 -19.14
C CYS A 668 8.52 8.53 -19.97
N ASP A 669 9.62 7.88 -19.59
CA ASP A 669 10.84 7.86 -20.39
C ASP A 669 10.74 6.83 -21.52
N TYR A 670 11.37 7.12 -22.65
CA TYR A 670 11.55 6.16 -23.73
C TYR A 670 12.91 6.40 -24.40
N ALA A 671 13.92 5.68 -23.90
CA ALA A 671 15.33 5.90 -24.23
C ALA A 671 15.75 7.37 -23.99
N ASN A 672 16.02 8.12 -25.06
CA ASN A 672 16.46 9.51 -25.01
C ASN A 672 15.31 10.53 -25.16
N GLN A 673 14.06 10.07 -25.25
CA GLN A 673 12.87 10.92 -25.39
C GLN A 673 11.97 10.82 -24.17
N LEU A 674 11.11 11.82 -23.99
CA LEU A 674 10.00 11.79 -23.03
C LEU A 674 8.68 11.71 -23.81
N ARG A 675 7.74 10.92 -23.30
CA ARG A 675 6.39 10.82 -23.86
C ARG A 675 5.39 11.30 -22.82
N ILE A 676 4.64 12.34 -23.17
CA ILE A 676 3.57 12.89 -22.32
C ILE A 676 2.22 12.44 -22.88
N PHE A 677 1.39 11.87 -22.02
CA PHE A 677 0.04 11.43 -22.29
C PHE A 677 -0.93 12.37 -21.57
N LEU A 678 -1.55 13.29 -22.31
CA LEU A 678 -2.54 14.22 -21.75
C LEU A 678 -3.77 13.47 -21.22
N ALA A 679 -4.26 13.87 -20.05
CA ALA A 679 -5.35 13.21 -19.37
C ALA A 679 -6.71 13.45 -20.02
N ASP A 680 -6.87 14.37 -20.98
CA ASP A 680 -8.07 14.36 -21.84
C ASP A 680 -8.22 13.02 -22.58
N LEU A 681 -7.10 12.33 -22.81
CA LEU A 681 -7.05 10.99 -23.39
C LEU A 681 -7.20 9.85 -22.34
N LEU A 682 -7.06 10.17 -21.04
CA LEU A 682 -7.46 9.30 -19.91
C LEU A 682 -8.92 9.55 -19.47
N GLY A 683 -9.47 10.74 -19.73
CA GLY A 683 -10.89 11.05 -19.69
C GLY A 683 -11.64 10.24 -20.75
N THR A 684 -11.01 10.00 -21.91
CA THR A 684 -11.49 9.06 -22.92
C THR A 684 -11.37 7.58 -22.49
N ILE A 685 -10.47 7.24 -21.56
CA ILE A 685 -10.42 5.91 -20.92
C ILE A 685 -11.58 5.72 -19.91
N LEU A 686 -12.19 6.81 -19.44
CA LEU A 686 -13.36 6.79 -18.56
C LEU A 686 -14.69 7.08 -19.27
N LEU A 687 -14.71 7.50 -20.54
CA LEU A 687 -15.94 7.89 -21.26
C LEU A 687 -16.17 7.29 -22.66
N LEU A 688 -15.24 6.53 -23.26
CA LEU A 688 -15.53 5.84 -24.52
C LEU A 688 -15.60 4.32 -24.36
N ASN A 689 -16.75 3.89 -23.86
CA ASN A 689 -17.38 2.65 -24.33
C ASN A 689 -18.80 2.94 -24.84
N SER A 690 -19.00 4.09 -25.50
CA SER A 690 -20.28 4.43 -26.11
C SER A 690 -20.20 5.49 -27.22
N GLN A 691 -19.25 5.43 -28.17
CA GLN A 691 -19.43 6.10 -29.48
C GLN A 691 -18.69 5.34 -30.59
N SER A 692 -19.25 4.21 -31.01
CA SER A 692 -19.15 3.74 -32.40
C SER A 692 -20.30 2.77 -32.64
N ASP A 693 -21.53 3.28 -32.53
CA ASP A 693 -22.75 2.67 -33.07
C ASP A 693 -23.82 3.78 -33.06
N LEU A 694 -23.58 4.81 -33.87
CA LEU A 694 -24.63 5.72 -34.33
C LEU A 694 -25.00 5.32 -35.76
N GLU A 695 -25.27 4.04 -35.95
CA GLU A 695 -26.30 3.67 -36.91
C GLU A 695 -27.64 3.91 -36.22
N THR A 696 -28.42 4.78 -36.86
CA THR A 696 -29.78 5.18 -36.51
C THR A 696 -30.65 3.98 -36.10
N SER A 697 -30.69 3.67 -34.80
CA SER A 697 -31.74 2.84 -34.22
C SER A 697 -32.90 3.77 -33.86
N THR A 698 -34.04 3.49 -34.48
CA THR A 698 -35.33 4.13 -34.25
C THR A 698 -35.61 4.27 -32.74
N MET A 699 -35.74 5.50 -32.24
CA MET A 699 -36.06 5.77 -30.83
C MET A 699 -37.36 5.06 -30.43
N ALA A 700 -37.23 3.96 -29.69
CA ALA A 700 -38.35 3.32 -29.03
C ALA A 700 -38.80 4.20 -27.84
N GLU A 701 -40.11 4.38 -27.67
CA GLU A 701 -40.65 5.16 -26.55
C GLU A 701 -40.19 4.59 -25.18
N PRO A 702 -39.95 5.43 -24.16
CA PRO A 702 -39.55 4.98 -22.83
C PRO A 702 -40.68 4.17 -22.15
N GLN A 703 -40.43 2.89 -21.91
CA GLN A 703 -41.44 1.92 -21.42
C GLN A 703 -41.33 1.60 -19.92
N ALA A 704 -40.15 1.69 -19.31
CA ALA A 704 -39.91 1.22 -17.95
C ALA A 704 -40.19 2.28 -16.87
N ASP A 705 -40.86 1.85 -15.79
CA ASP A 705 -41.18 2.67 -14.62
C ASP A 705 -39.97 2.86 -13.69
N ILE A 706 -39.08 1.87 -13.61
CA ILE A 706 -37.88 1.89 -12.75
C ILE A 706 -36.79 0.98 -13.33
N ALA A 707 -35.52 1.34 -13.14
CA ALA A 707 -34.39 0.45 -13.39
C ALA A 707 -33.85 -0.13 -12.08
N LEU A 708 -33.36 -1.38 -12.12
CA LEU A 708 -32.59 -1.96 -11.02
C LEU A 708 -31.23 -2.45 -11.53
N ILE A 709 -30.17 -1.95 -10.91
CA ILE A 709 -28.77 -2.33 -11.16
C ILE A 709 -28.33 -3.31 -10.07
N GLY A 710 -27.97 -4.53 -10.48
CA GLY A 710 -27.45 -5.58 -9.59
C GLY A 710 -28.36 -6.80 -9.52
N LEU A 711 -28.02 -7.83 -10.31
CA LEU A 711 -28.83 -9.05 -10.46
C LEU A 711 -28.33 -10.22 -9.60
N ALA A 712 -28.01 -9.94 -8.33
CA ALA A 712 -27.90 -10.99 -7.31
C ALA A 712 -29.29 -11.47 -6.88
N VAL A 713 -29.36 -12.48 -6.00
CA VAL A 713 -30.65 -13.09 -5.60
C VAL A 713 -31.64 -12.06 -5.04
N MET A 714 -31.18 -11.10 -4.24
CA MET A 714 -32.04 -10.00 -3.75
C MET A 714 -32.59 -9.12 -4.88
N GLY A 715 -31.77 -8.80 -5.89
CA GLY A 715 -32.14 -7.90 -6.98
C GLY A 715 -33.12 -8.53 -7.93
N GLN A 716 -32.88 -9.79 -8.32
CA GLN A 716 -33.78 -10.57 -9.16
C GLN A 716 -35.17 -10.70 -8.50
N ASN A 717 -35.22 -11.08 -7.22
CA ASN A 717 -36.48 -11.23 -6.51
C ASN A 717 -37.24 -9.91 -6.36
N LEU A 718 -36.54 -8.79 -6.12
CA LEU A 718 -37.19 -7.48 -6.03
C LEU A 718 -37.74 -7.01 -7.38
N ILE A 719 -37.03 -7.29 -8.48
CA ILE A 719 -37.53 -7.03 -9.84
C ILE A 719 -38.80 -7.84 -10.11
N LEU A 720 -38.79 -9.15 -9.81
CA LEU A 720 -39.96 -10.02 -9.99
C LEU A 720 -41.14 -9.60 -9.11
N ASN A 721 -40.87 -9.05 -7.92
CA ASN A 721 -41.90 -8.48 -7.06
C ASN A 721 -42.53 -7.23 -7.73
N MET A 722 -41.70 -6.28 -8.19
CA MET A 722 -42.16 -5.09 -8.92
C MET A 722 -42.99 -5.45 -10.17
N ASP A 723 -42.55 -6.41 -10.97
CA ASP A 723 -43.30 -6.90 -12.14
C ASP A 723 -44.67 -7.48 -11.75
N SER A 724 -44.73 -8.28 -10.69
CA SER A 724 -45.99 -8.86 -10.19
C SER A 724 -47.00 -7.82 -9.69
N LYS A 725 -46.54 -6.60 -9.37
CA LYS A 725 -47.39 -5.46 -8.99
C LYS A 725 -47.73 -4.54 -10.17
N GLY A 726 -47.35 -4.94 -11.39
CA GLY A 726 -47.71 -4.25 -12.63
C GLY A 726 -46.73 -3.18 -13.09
N PHE A 727 -45.55 -3.07 -12.48
CA PHE A 727 -44.51 -2.12 -12.91
C PHE A 727 -43.61 -2.75 -13.97
N VAL A 728 -43.29 -1.99 -15.01
CA VAL A 728 -42.30 -2.39 -16.02
C VAL A 728 -40.91 -2.05 -15.49
N VAL A 729 -40.06 -3.05 -15.31
CA VAL A 729 -38.72 -2.86 -14.72
C VAL A 729 -37.63 -3.10 -15.76
N CYS A 730 -36.67 -2.18 -15.82
CA CYS A 730 -35.45 -2.36 -16.61
C CYS A 730 -34.34 -3.01 -15.75
N ALA A 731 -34.01 -4.26 -16.05
CA ALA A 731 -32.93 -5.00 -15.40
C ALA A 731 -31.57 -4.64 -16.02
N PHE A 732 -30.59 -4.30 -15.18
CA PHE A 732 -29.21 -4.07 -15.61
C PHE A 732 -28.22 -4.68 -14.62
N ASN A 733 -27.06 -5.10 -15.12
CA ASN A 733 -25.97 -5.60 -14.30
C ASN A 733 -24.63 -5.32 -14.99
N ARG A 734 -23.56 -5.13 -14.21
CA ARG A 734 -22.19 -4.90 -14.75
C ARG A 734 -21.76 -6.01 -15.72
N THR A 735 -22.07 -7.25 -15.37
CA THR A 735 -21.87 -8.44 -16.21
C THR A 735 -23.16 -8.67 -16.99
N VAL A 736 -23.16 -8.37 -18.29
CA VAL A 736 -24.37 -8.35 -19.14
C VAL A 736 -24.96 -9.75 -19.30
N GLU A 737 -24.13 -10.80 -19.23
CA GLU A 737 -24.58 -12.20 -19.32
C GLU A 737 -25.59 -12.54 -18.21
N LYS A 738 -25.50 -11.90 -17.03
CA LYS A 738 -26.49 -12.11 -15.95
C LYS A 738 -27.85 -11.53 -16.31
N VAL A 739 -27.90 -10.48 -17.13
CA VAL A 739 -29.16 -9.91 -17.64
C VAL A 739 -29.81 -10.91 -18.59
N ASP A 740 -29.04 -11.45 -19.54
CA ASP A 740 -29.54 -12.43 -20.51
C ASP A 740 -30.02 -13.71 -19.82
N GLN A 741 -29.25 -14.23 -18.85
CA GLN A 741 -29.65 -15.40 -18.05
C GLN A 741 -30.94 -15.17 -17.29
N PHE A 742 -31.08 -14.02 -16.62
CA PHE A 742 -32.28 -13.70 -15.84
C PHE A 742 -33.52 -13.57 -16.74
N LEU A 743 -33.39 -12.91 -17.89
CA LEU A 743 -34.48 -12.78 -18.87
C LEU A 743 -34.88 -14.11 -19.53
N ALA A 744 -33.90 -14.98 -19.77
CA ALA A 744 -34.14 -16.30 -20.37
C ALA A 744 -34.79 -17.29 -19.38
N ASN A 745 -34.59 -17.09 -18.07
CA ASN A 745 -35.03 -17.99 -17.02
C ASN A 745 -36.14 -17.36 -16.15
N GLU A 746 -35.81 -16.79 -15.00
CA GLU A 746 -36.78 -16.39 -13.97
C GLU A 746 -37.72 -15.27 -14.42
N ALA A 747 -37.24 -14.35 -15.27
CA ALA A 747 -38.04 -13.26 -15.84
C ALA A 747 -38.71 -13.63 -17.18
N LYS A 748 -38.62 -14.88 -17.64
CA LYS A 748 -39.25 -15.31 -18.90
C LYS A 748 -40.77 -15.18 -18.82
N GLY A 749 -41.36 -14.45 -19.78
CA GLY A 749 -42.82 -14.23 -19.85
C GLY A 749 -43.35 -13.11 -18.96
N THR A 750 -42.45 -12.33 -18.33
CA THR A 750 -42.79 -11.12 -17.57
C THR A 750 -42.74 -9.87 -18.45
N LYS A 751 -43.01 -8.68 -17.88
CA LYS A 751 -42.83 -7.39 -18.57
C LYS A 751 -41.45 -6.79 -18.33
N ILE A 752 -40.54 -7.54 -17.73
CA ILE A 752 -39.17 -7.09 -17.42
C ILE A 752 -38.39 -6.98 -18.72
N ILE A 753 -37.68 -5.85 -18.88
CA ILE A 753 -36.81 -5.61 -20.04
C ILE A 753 -35.35 -5.54 -19.59
N GLY A 754 -34.42 -5.99 -20.41
CA GLY A 754 -32.98 -5.87 -20.14
C GLY A 754 -32.36 -4.66 -20.82
N ALA A 755 -31.28 -4.15 -20.23
CA ALA A 755 -30.38 -3.22 -20.88
C ALA A 755 -28.98 -3.81 -21.04
N LYS A 756 -28.30 -3.45 -22.13
CA LYS A 756 -26.92 -3.91 -22.42
C LYS A 756 -25.85 -2.90 -21.99
N SER A 757 -26.24 -1.63 -21.79
CA SER A 757 -25.36 -0.56 -21.33
C SER A 757 -26.11 0.42 -20.44
N LEU A 758 -25.39 1.26 -19.68
CA LEU A 758 -26.00 2.31 -18.86
C LEU A 758 -26.80 3.34 -19.69
N PRO A 759 -26.29 3.85 -20.84
CA PRO A 759 -27.09 4.71 -21.71
C PRO A 759 -28.36 4.05 -22.24
N ASP A 760 -28.29 2.77 -22.64
CA ASP A 760 -29.46 1.99 -23.09
C ASP A 760 -30.50 1.85 -21.95
N MET A 761 -30.04 1.57 -20.73
CA MET A 761 -30.90 1.50 -19.55
C MET A 761 -31.61 2.84 -19.29
N VAL A 762 -30.86 3.95 -19.31
CA VAL A 762 -31.39 5.29 -19.05
C VAL A 762 -32.39 5.73 -20.13
N ALA A 763 -32.16 5.37 -21.39
CA ALA A 763 -33.06 5.66 -22.50
C ALA A 763 -34.43 4.96 -22.38
N LYS A 764 -34.48 3.78 -21.73
CA LYS A 764 -35.70 3.00 -21.53
C LYS A 764 -36.60 3.51 -20.40
N LEU A 765 -36.15 4.46 -19.58
CA LEU A 765 -36.84 4.91 -18.37
C LEU A 765 -37.78 6.10 -18.60
N LYS A 766 -38.96 6.03 -17.99
CA LYS A 766 -39.90 7.17 -17.88
C LYS A 766 -39.33 8.26 -16.97
N ARG A 767 -39.62 9.53 -17.29
CA ARG A 767 -39.22 10.70 -16.49
C ARG A 767 -40.22 10.99 -15.35
N PRO A 768 -39.78 11.47 -14.17
CA PRO A 768 -38.38 11.50 -13.72
C PRO A 768 -37.85 10.07 -13.59
N ARG A 769 -36.62 9.84 -14.06
CA ARG A 769 -36.00 8.52 -14.12
C ARG A 769 -35.74 8.02 -12.70
N LYS A 770 -36.03 6.75 -12.46
CA LYS A 770 -35.84 6.08 -11.17
C LYS A 770 -34.84 4.95 -11.37
N VAL A 771 -33.66 5.08 -10.77
CA VAL A 771 -32.57 4.10 -10.89
C VAL A 771 -32.24 3.55 -9.51
N MET A 772 -32.55 2.28 -9.27
CA MET A 772 -32.27 1.60 -8.02
C MET A 772 -30.97 0.80 -8.11
N LEU A 773 -30.07 1.00 -7.16
CA LEU A 773 -28.82 0.29 -6.99
C LEU A 773 -28.99 -0.77 -5.91
N LEU A 774 -28.75 -2.03 -6.26
CA LEU A 774 -28.72 -3.15 -5.31
C LEU A 774 -27.42 -3.93 -5.49
N VAL A 775 -26.32 -3.19 -5.31
CA VAL A 775 -24.95 -3.65 -5.49
C VAL A 775 -24.22 -3.75 -4.14
N LYS A 776 -22.95 -4.19 -4.17
CA LYS A 776 -22.12 -4.21 -2.97
C LYS A 776 -21.96 -2.78 -2.43
N ALA A 777 -22.28 -2.57 -1.15
CA ALA A 777 -22.13 -1.27 -0.49
C ALA A 777 -20.69 -0.75 -0.53
N GLY A 778 -20.54 0.57 -0.41
CA GLY A 778 -19.26 1.28 -0.48
C GLY A 778 -18.87 1.59 -1.93
N PHE A 779 -17.61 1.31 -2.29
CA PHE A 779 -17.01 1.75 -3.55
C PHE A 779 -17.84 1.46 -4.81
N ALA A 780 -18.52 0.31 -4.89
CA ALA A 780 -19.31 -0.03 -6.08
C ALA A 780 -20.55 0.86 -6.25
N VAL A 781 -21.17 1.34 -5.16
CA VAL A 781 -22.26 2.33 -5.24
C VAL A 781 -21.70 3.63 -5.80
N ASP A 782 -20.56 4.09 -5.30
CA ASP A 782 -19.93 5.35 -5.71
C ASP A 782 -19.60 5.38 -7.21
N GLU A 783 -19.08 4.27 -7.74
CA GLU A 783 -18.84 4.10 -9.19
C GLU A 783 -20.11 4.23 -10.01
N PHE A 784 -21.19 3.58 -9.60
CA PHE A 784 -22.44 3.64 -10.35
C PHE A 784 -23.06 5.02 -10.29
N VAL A 785 -23.04 5.69 -9.14
CA VAL A 785 -23.53 7.07 -9.02
C VAL A 785 -22.76 7.98 -9.98
N LYS A 786 -21.42 7.92 -9.98
CA LYS A 786 -20.57 8.73 -10.88
C LYS A 786 -20.84 8.46 -12.36
N LYS A 787 -21.05 7.21 -12.75
CA LYS A 787 -21.36 6.83 -14.14
C LYS A 787 -22.78 7.21 -14.57
N LEU A 788 -23.72 7.29 -13.63
CA LEU A 788 -25.10 7.70 -13.90
C LEU A 788 -25.24 9.22 -14.03
N LEU A 789 -24.47 9.98 -13.25
CA LEU A 789 -24.52 11.46 -13.27
C LEU A 789 -24.55 12.11 -14.65
N PRO A 790 -23.66 11.78 -15.61
CA PRO A 790 -23.69 12.40 -16.94
C PRO A 790 -24.89 11.99 -17.81
N LEU A 791 -25.64 10.95 -17.41
CA LEU A 791 -26.78 10.41 -18.15
C LEU A 791 -28.13 10.87 -17.59
N LEU A 792 -28.15 11.40 -16.37
CA LEU A 792 -29.36 11.82 -15.68
C LEU A 792 -29.60 13.33 -15.83
N GLU A 793 -30.86 13.74 -15.68
CA GLU A 793 -31.26 15.14 -15.70
C GLU A 793 -31.82 15.60 -14.35
N LYS A 794 -31.93 16.92 -14.17
CA LYS A 794 -32.49 17.51 -12.95
C LYS A 794 -33.89 16.95 -12.66
N GLY A 795 -34.10 16.46 -11.43
CA GLY A 795 -35.32 15.81 -10.98
C GLY A 795 -35.31 14.29 -11.06
N ASP A 796 -34.32 13.68 -11.72
CA ASP A 796 -34.12 12.22 -11.71
C ASP A 796 -33.68 11.73 -10.32
N ILE A 797 -33.88 10.43 -10.07
CA ILE A 797 -33.79 9.83 -8.75
C ILE A 797 -32.87 8.60 -8.77
N ILE A 798 -31.83 8.64 -7.96
CA ILE A 798 -30.99 7.49 -7.62
C ILE A 798 -31.45 6.93 -6.27
N ILE A 799 -31.71 5.64 -6.21
CA ILE A 799 -32.08 4.91 -5.00
C ILE A 799 -30.97 3.92 -4.68
N ASP A 800 -30.28 4.06 -3.57
CA ASP A 800 -29.41 3.02 -3.05
C ASP A 800 -30.21 2.11 -2.12
N GLY A 801 -30.45 0.87 -2.54
CA GLY A 801 -31.14 -0.17 -1.76
C GLY A 801 -30.19 -1.10 -1.01
N GLY A 802 -28.88 -0.85 -1.08
CA GLY A 802 -27.85 -1.66 -0.45
C GLY A 802 -27.89 -1.57 1.08
N ASN A 803 -27.04 -2.37 1.75
CA ASN A 803 -26.75 -2.16 3.17
C ASN A 803 -25.60 -1.15 3.31
N SER A 804 -25.78 0.05 2.77
CA SER A 804 -24.77 1.11 2.77
C SER A 804 -24.67 1.80 4.13
N GLN A 805 -23.50 2.40 4.40
CA GLN A 805 -23.33 3.18 5.62
C GLN A 805 -24.09 4.49 5.50
N TYR A 806 -24.78 4.90 6.57
CA TYR A 806 -25.66 6.07 6.53
C TYR A 806 -24.90 7.38 6.25
N THR A 807 -23.63 7.47 6.64
CA THR A 807 -22.76 8.63 6.37
C THR A 807 -22.45 8.77 4.88
N ASP A 808 -22.31 7.66 4.14
CA ASP A 808 -22.12 7.69 2.68
C ASP A 808 -23.38 8.22 2.00
N THR A 809 -24.55 7.88 2.53
CA THR A 809 -25.83 8.42 2.05
C THR A 809 -25.97 9.91 2.36
N GLN A 810 -25.56 10.35 3.55
CA GLN A 810 -25.53 11.79 3.89
C GLN A 810 -24.60 12.55 2.94
N ARG A 811 -23.41 12.00 2.67
CA ARG A 811 -22.47 12.56 1.69
C ARG A 811 -23.10 12.69 0.31
N TRP A 812 -23.67 11.61 -0.23
CA TRP A 812 -24.30 11.64 -1.55
C TRP A 812 -25.50 12.56 -1.63
N CYS A 813 -26.33 12.64 -0.58
CA CYS A 813 -27.43 13.60 -0.55
C CYS A 813 -26.89 15.03 -0.71
N LYS A 814 -25.82 15.38 0.02
CA LYS A 814 -25.20 16.70 -0.05
C LYS A 814 -24.49 16.98 -1.38
N GLU A 815 -23.77 16.01 -1.93
CA GLU A 815 -23.04 16.18 -3.19
C GLU A 815 -23.96 16.31 -4.42
N LEU A 816 -25.13 15.66 -4.39
CA LEU A 816 -26.08 15.69 -5.49
C LEU A 816 -27.06 16.86 -5.44
N GLU A 817 -27.26 17.46 -4.26
CA GLU A 817 -28.11 18.64 -4.07
C GLU A 817 -27.88 19.77 -5.11
N PRO A 818 -26.65 20.22 -5.42
CA PRO A 818 -26.43 21.26 -6.43
C PRO A 818 -26.72 20.81 -7.88
N THR A 819 -26.65 19.52 -8.17
CA THR A 819 -26.98 18.97 -9.50
C THR A 819 -28.49 18.92 -9.74
N GLY A 820 -29.28 18.95 -8.66
CA GLY A 820 -30.72 18.79 -8.69
C GLY A 820 -31.19 17.37 -8.99
N ILE A 821 -30.30 16.37 -8.92
CA ILE A 821 -30.63 14.94 -8.91
C ILE A 821 -30.94 14.54 -7.47
N TYR A 822 -32.02 13.81 -7.26
CA TYR A 822 -32.39 13.33 -5.95
C TYR A 822 -31.75 11.99 -5.62
N TYR A 823 -31.36 11.85 -4.36
CA TYR A 823 -30.82 10.63 -3.79
C TYR A 823 -31.71 10.09 -2.66
N ILE A 824 -31.99 8.80 -2.68
CA ILE A 824 -32.67 8.06 -1.62
C ILE A 824 -31.76 6.92 -1.16
N GLY A 825 -31.38 6.89 0.11
CA GLY A 825 -30.84 5.69 0.75
C GLY A 825 -31.97 4.91 1.42
N MET A 826 -32.15 3.65 1.03
CA MET A 826 -33.26 2.82 1.45
C MET A 826 -32.79 1.47 2.00
N GLY A 827 -33.11 1.22 3.27
CA GLY A 827 -32.97 -0.11 3.83
C GLY A 827 -33.95 -1.12 3.23
N VAL A 828 -33.46 -2.25 2.75
CA VAL A 828 -34.29 -3.39 2.29
C VAL A 828 -34.09 -4.59 3.22
N SER A 829 -35.13 -5.08 3.88
CA SER A 829 -35.05 -6.24 4.79
C SER A 829 -36.08 -7.33 4.43
N GLY A 830 -35.73 -8.59 4.68
CA GLY A 830 -36.61 -9.75 4.47
C GLY A 830 -35.98 -10.99 3.85
N GLY A 831 -34.70 -10.93 3.48
CA GLY A 831 -34.05 -12.04 2.78
C GLY A 831 -34.64 -12.26 1.38
N GLU A 832 -34.38 -13.43 0.82
CA GLU A 832 -34.75 -13.77 -0.56
C GLU A 832 -36.28 -13.84 -0.72
N ASP A 833 -36.97 -14.55 0.18
CA ASP A 833 -38.43 -14.65 0.20
C ASP A 833 -39.09 -13.30 0.45
N GLY A 834 -38.55 -12.52 1.40
CA GLY A 834 -39.04 -11.17 1.65
C GLY A 834 -38.92 -10.29 0.42
N ALA A 835 -37.78 -10.28 -0.27
CA ALA A 835 -37.62 -9.53 -1.52
C ALA A 835 -38.66 -9.92 -2.59
N ARG A 836 -38.98 -11.22 -2.69
CA ARG A 836 -39.88 -11.77 -3.72
C ARG A 836 -41.35 -11.42 -3.50
N TYR A 837 -41.81 -11.46 -2.25
CA TYR A 837 -43.25 -11.37 -1.92
C TYR A 837 -43.65 -10.12 -1.16
N GLY A 838 -42.69 -9.47 -0.48
CA GLY A 838 -42.97 -8.30 0.35
C GLY A 838 -41.85 -8.00 1.34
N PRO A 839 -40.86 -7.14 1.02
CA PRO A 839 -39.84 -6.75 1.97
C PRO A 839 -40.33 -5.63 2.87
N SER A 840 -39.60 -5.39 3.96
CA SER A 840 -39.66 -4.12 4.66
C SER A 840 -38.74 -3.12 3.98
N LEU A 841 -39.25 -1.92 3.69
CA LEU A 841 -38.54 -0.87 2.95
C LEU A 841 -38.50 0.42 3.76
N MET A 842 -37.29 0.96 3.97
CA MET A 842 -37.02 2.08 4.88
C MET A 842 -36.35 3.25 4.13
N PRO A 843 -37.07 3.98 3.24
CA PRO A 843 -36.50 5.06 2.43
C PRO A 843 -36.24 6.34 3.24
N GLY A 844 -35.06 6.93 3.07
CA GLY A 844 -34.72 8.29 3.51
C GLY A 844 -33.79 8.99 2.52
N GLY A 845 -33.66 10.31 2.62
CA GLY A 845 -32.87 11.11 1.66
C GLY A 845 -33.53 12.44 1.33
N HIS A 846 -33.60 12.76 0.04
CA HIS A 846 -34.33 13.94 -0.44
C HIS A 846 -35.84 13.71 -0.43
N ASN A 847 -36.56 14.44 0.43
CA ASN A 847 -38.01 14.30 0.57
C ASN A 847 -38.78 14.54 -0.75
N ALA A 848 -38.27 15.43 -1.62
CA ALA A 848 -38.88 15.71 -2.93
C ALA A 848 -38.96 14.48 -3.85
N ALA A 849 -38.12 13.46 -3.66
CA ALA A 849 -38.18 12.22 -4.43
C ALA A 849 -39.26 11.24 -3.95
N TRP A 850 -39.72 11.35 -2.71
CA TRP A 850 -40.64 10.39 -2.10
C TRP A 850 -41.96 10.22 -2.89
N PRO A 851 -42.66 11.28 -3.33
CA PRO A 851 -43.90 11.13 -4.09
C PRO A 851 -43.75 10.31 -5.38
N HIS A 852 -42.56 10.33 -5.99
CA HIS A 852 -42.29 9.62 -7.24
C HIS A 852 -42.02 8.13 -7.05
N VAL A 853 -41.49 7.71 -5.90
CA VAL A 853 -41.16 6.30 -5.61
C VAL A 853 -42.16 5.62 -4.68
N LYS A 854 -42.94 6.40 -3.91
CA LYS A 854 -43.94 5.91 -2.96
C LYS A 854 -44.90 4.86 -3.53
N PRO A 855 -45.52 5.05 -4.73
CA PRO A 855 -46.45 4.06 -5.27
C PRO A 855 -45.80 2.71 -5.52
N ILE A 856 -44.54 2.70 -5.97
CA ILE A 856 -43.78 1.47 -6.24
C ILE A 856 -43.43 0.79 -4.90
N PHE A 857 -42.80 1.52 -3.99
CA PHE A 857 -42.29 0.95 -2.75
C PHE A 857 -43.40 0.44 -1.84
N GLN A 858 -44.50 1.19 -1.71
CA GLN A 858 -45.64 0.72 -0.91
C GLN A 858 -46.37 -0.46 -1.56
N ALA A 859 -46.39 -0.59 -2.89
CA ALA A 859 -47.03 -1.71 -3.56
C ALA A 859 -46.25 -3.03 -3.40
N ILE A 860 -44.91 -2.95 -3.45
CA ILE A 860 -44.05 -4.14 -3.34
C ILE A 860 -43.74 -4.54 -1.90
N SER A 861 -43.89 -3.65 -0.92
CA SER A 861 -43.59 -3.95 0.49
C SER A 861 -44.57 -4.96 1.11
N ALA A 862 -44.13 -5.61 2.19
CA ALA A 862 -45.01 -6.43 3.02
C ALA A 862 -46.21 -5.61 3.52
N LYS A 863 -47.33 -6.28 3.74
CA LYS A 863 -48.55 -5.68 4.30
C LYS A 863 -48.91 -6.33 5.63
N VAL A 864 -49.23 -5.52 6.62
CA VAL A 864 -49.81 -5.99 7.89
C VAL A 864 -51.10 -5.20 8.13
N ASN A 865 -52.23 -5.88 8.27
CA ASN A 865 -53.55 -5.25 8.36
C ASN A 865 -53.83 -4.25 7.21
N ASN A 866 -53.42 -4.61 5.98
CA ASN A 866 -53.44 -3.75 4.79
C ASN A 866 -52.55 -2.49 4.83
N GLU A 867 -51.82 -2.23 5.91
CA GLU A 867 -50.82 -1.15 5.98
C GLU A 867 -49.50 -1.60 5.34
N PRO A 868 -48.87 -0.81 4.44
CA PRO A 868 -47.53 -1.10 3.95
C PRO A 868 -46.48 -1.03 5.06
N CYS A 869 -45.59 -2.03 5.10
CA CYS A 869 -44.33 -1.98 5.84
C CYS A 869 -43.29 -1.13 5.09
N CYS A 870 -43.71 0.06 4.66
CA CYS A 870 -42.89 1.06 3.99
C CYS A 870 -43.53 2.45 4.15
N ASP A 871 -42.76 3.37 4.71
CA ASP A 871 -43.08 4.80 4.73
C ASP A 871 -41.80 5.64 4.72
N TRP A 872 -41.94 6.95 4.54
CA TRP A 872 -40.81 7.88 4.60
C TRP A 872 -40.19 7.90 6.00
N VAL A 873 -38.90 7.60 6.09
CA VAL A 873 -38.16 7.54 7.36
C VAL A 873 -37.73 8.93 7.81
N GLY A 874 -37.12 9.71 6.91
CA GLY A 874 -36.51 10.99 7.24
C GLY A 874 -35.46 11.44 6.23
N GLU A 875 -34.79 12.54 6.54
CA GLU A 875 -33.85 13.22 5.66
C GLU A 875 -32.50 12.48 5.54
N ASN A 876 -31.78 12.72 4.45
CA ASN A 876 -30.41 12.25 4.24
C ASN A 876 -30.22 10.73 4.49
N GLY A 877 -29.31 10.36 5.39
CA GLY A 877 -28.99 8.96 5.72
C GLY A 877 -30.00 8.23 6.60
N ALA A 878 -31.13 8.84 6.95
CA ALA A 878 -32.06 8.29 7.95
C ALA A 878 -32.55 6.87 7.63
N GLY A 879 -32.87 6.59 6.36
CA GLY A 879 -33.34 5.27 5.92
C GLY A 879 -32.32 4.14 6.17
N HIS A 880 -31.07 4.36 5.77
CA HIS A 880 -29.98 3.43 6.04
C HIS A 880 -29.61 3.35 7.52
N PHE A 881 -29.72 4.45 8.29
CA PHE A 881 -29.51 4.42 9.73
C PHE A 881 -30.54 3.53 10.44
N VAL A 882 -31.82 3.68 10.11
CA VAL A 882 -32.89 2.80 10.64
C VAL A 882 -32.63 1.34 10.28
N LYS A 883 -32.17 1.07 9.05
CA LYS A 883 -31.81 -0.30 8.65
C LYS A 883 -30.62 -0.87 9.42
N MET A 884 -29.62 -0.04 9.69
CA MET A 884 -28.48 -0.41 10.51
C MET A 884 -28.94 -0.78 11.93
N VAL A 885 -29.79 0.04 12.56
CA VAL A 885 -30.35 -0.27 13.89
C VAL A 885 -31.21 -1.54 13.87
N HIS A 886 -32.03 -1.75 12.84
CA HIS A 886 -32.76 -3.01 12.63
C HIS A 886 -31.81 -4.22 12.67
N ASN A 887 -30.67 -4.16 11.95
CA ASN A 887 -29.71 -5.27 11.93
C ASN A 887 -29.00 -5.46 13.29
N GLY A 888 -28.79 -4.39 14.04
CA GLY A 888 -28.30 -4.48 15.42
C GLY A 888 -29.29 -5.20 16.34
N ILE A 889 -30.58 -4.84 16.26
CA ILE A 889 -31.65 -5.50 17.02
C ILE A 889 -31.77 -6.97 16.60
N GLU A 890 -31.65 -7.28 15.30
CA GLU A 890 -31.61 -8.65 14.78
C GLU A 890 -30.50 -9.48 15.45
N TYR A 891 -29.31 -8.90 15.62
CA TYR A 891 -28.20 -9.57 16.29
C TYR A 891 -28.50 -9.83 17.77
N GLY A 892 -29.12 -8.85 18.46
CA GLY A 892 -29.57 -9.00 19.83
C GLY A 892 -30.60 -10.12 20.01
N ASP A 893 -31.64 -10.13 19.17
CA ASP A 893 -32.70 -11.15 19.20
C ASP A 893 -32.13 -12.55 18.95
N MET A 894 -31.26 -12.72 17.94
CA MET A 894 -30.60 -14.00 17.67
C MET A 894 -29.74 -14.46 18.85
N GLN A 895 -28.95 -13.56 19.45
CA GLN A 895 -28.08 -13.92 20.57
C GLN A 895 -28.88 -14.33 21.81
N LEU A 896 -29.99 -13.64 22.12
CA LEU A 896 -30.89 -14.01 23.21
C LEU A 896 -31.52 -15.39 23.02
N ILE A 897 -31.92 -15.72 21.79
CA ILE A 897 -32.45 -17.04 21.45
C ILE A 897 -31.35 -18.11 21.59
N CYS A 898 -30.13 -17.84 21.15
CA CYS A 898 -28.98 -18.73 21.34
C CYS A 898 -28.68 -18.99 22.82
N GLU A 899 -28.77 -17.97 23.68
CA GLU A 899 -28.58 -18.12 25.13
C GLU A 899 -29.68 -18.97 25.76
N ALA A 900 -30.94 -18.77 25.35
CA ALA A 900 -32.05 -19.61 25.79
C ALA A 900 -31.87 -21.08 25.36
N TYR A 901 -31.49 -21.31 24.10
CA TYR A 901 -31.13 -22.64 23.61
C TYR A 901 -30.00 -23.28 24.41
N ASN A 902 -28.93 -22.52 24.70
CA ASN A 902 -27.77 -23.04 25.42
C ASN A 902 -28.12 -23.44 26.85
N LEU A 903 -28.95 -22.65 27.54
CA LEU A 903 -29.45 -22.98 28.87
C LEU A 903 -30.35 -24.22 28.87
N MET A 904 -31.25 -24.37 27.88
CA MET A 904 -32.08 -25.57 27.74
C MET A 904 -31.22 -26.83 27.52
N LYS A 905 -30.18 -26.72 26.68
CA LYS A 905 -29.31 -27.82 26.33
C LYS A 905 -28.36 -28.20 27.47
N ASP A 906 -27.56 -27.25 27.96
CA ASP A 906 -26.43 -27.55 28.84
C ASP A 906 -26.81 -27.48 30.34
N VAL A 907 -27.82 -26.69 30.72
CA VAL A 907 -28.28 -26.58 32.13
C VAL A 907 -29.43 -27.54 32.41
N LEU A 908 -30.46 -27.56 31.55
CA LEU A 908 -31.63 -28.42 31.75
C LEU A 908 -31.48 -29.82 31.14
N GLY A 909 -30.52 -30.04 30.23
CA GLY A 909 -30.33 -31.33 29.56
C GLY A 909 -31.57 -31.75 28.76
N ILE A 910 -32.21 -30.79 28.07
CA ILE A 910 -33.39 -31.03 27.25
C ILE A 910 -32.95 -31.47 25.85
N GLU A 911 -33.59 -32.51 25.33
CA GLU A 911 -33.32 -33.05 24.00
C GLU A 911 -33.85 -32.12 22.89
N GLN A 912 -33.25 -32.21 21.70
CA GLN A 912 -33.51 -31.28 20.61
C GLN A 912 -34.97 -31.23 20.15
N ASP A 913 -35.67 -32.36 20.10
CA ASP A 913 -37.10 -32.42 19.77
C ASP A 913 -37.98 -31.74 20.82
N GLU A 914 -37.60 -31.85 22.09
CA GLU A 914 -38.33 -31.20 23.18
C GLU A 914 -38.07 -29.69 23.17
N MET A 915 -36.83 -29.24 22.91
CA MET A 915 -36.52 -27.82 22.67
C MET A 915 -37.36 -27.24 21.53
N ALA A 916 -37.53 -27.99 20.43
CA ALA A 916 -38.38 -27.55 19.32
C ALA A 916 -39.83 -27.33 19.74
N ARG A 917 -40.40 -28.22 20.59
CA ARG A 917 -41.77 -28.06 21.12
C ARG A 917 -41.89 -26.86 22.04
N VAL A 918 -40.87 -26.59 22.86
CA VAL A 918 -40.82 -25.40 23.73
C VAL A 918 -40.86 -24.12 22.90
N PHE A 919 -40.01 -24.00 21.87
CA PHE A 919 -40.04 -22.82 20.98
C PHE A 919 -41.35 -22.74 20.18
N GLU A 920 -41.96 -23.86 19.82
CA GLU A 920 -43.29 -23.88 19.19
C GLU A 920 -44.39 -23.36 20.12
N GLU A 921 -44.33 -23.67 21.41
CA GLU A 921 -45.24 -23.13 22.42
C GLU A 921 -44.99 -21.63 22.66
N TRP A 922 -43.73 -21.22 22.78
CA TRP A 922 -43.36 -19.81 22.96
C TRP A 922 -43.83 -18.94 21.79
N ASN A 923 -43.81 -19.48 20.56
CA ASN A 923 -44.27 -18.78 19.37
C ASN A 923 -45.79 -18.54 19.32
N LYS A 924 -46.58 -19.15 20.23
CA LYS A 924 -48.03 -18.92 20.32
C LYS A 924 -48.40 -17.79 21.28
N GLY A 925 -47.43 -17.22 21.98
CA GLY A 925 -47.63 -16.19 23.00
C GLY A 925 -46.97 -14.85 22.64
N GLU A 926 -46.47 -14.13 23.64
CA GLU A 926 -45.84 -12.81 23.47
C GLU A 926 -44.50 -12.82 22.70
N LEU A 927 -43.90 -14.00 22.54
CA LEU A 927 -42.68 -14.22 21.76
C LEU A 927 -42.94 -14.56 20.30
N ASP A 928 -44.21 -14.54 19.84
CA ASP A 928 -44.58 -14.76 18.44
C ASP A 928 -43.75 -13.85 17.51
N SER A 929 -42.82 -14.50 16.80
CA SER A 929 -41.86 -13.85 15.92
C SER A 929 -41.25 -14.82 14.94
N PHE A 930 -40.82 -14.29 13.79
CA PHE A 930 -40.20 -15.12 12.76
C PHE A 930 -38.93 -15.83 13.25
N LEU A 931 -38.11 -15.18 14.08
CA LEU A 931 -36.87 -15.78 14.59
C LEU A 931 -37.13 -17.00 15.50
N ILE A 932 -38.19 -16.95 16.30
CA ILE A 932 -38.61 -18.09 17.13
C ILE A 932 -39.18 -19.22 16.26
N GLU A 933 -39.97 -18.86 15.24
CA GLU A 933 -40.49 -19.81 14.26
C GLU A 933 -39.38 -20.58 13.53
N ILE A 934 -38.39 -19.88 12.97
CA ILE A 934 -37.28 -20.56 12.27
C ILE A 934 -36.40 -21.34 13.24
N THR A 935 -36.27 -20.92 14.50
CA THR A 935 -35.50 -21.67 15.49
C THR A 935 -36.17 -23.01 15.80
N ARG A 936 -37.50 -23.04 15.93
CA ARG A 936 -38.27 -24.29 16.02
C ARG A 936 -37.99 -25.19 14.80
N ASP A 937 -38.02 -24.64 13.60
CA ASP A 937 -37.86 -25.42 12.37
C ASP A 937 -36.43 -25.94 12.18
N ILE A 938 -35.41 -25.12 12.52
CA ILE A 938 -34.00 -25.52 12.53
C ILE A 938 -33.77 -26.65 13.53
N LEU A 939 -34.40 -26.59 14.72
CA LEU A 939 -34.28 -27.65 15.72
C LEU A 939 -34.89 -28.98 15.23
N LYS A 940 -35.95 -28.94 14.41
CA LYS A 940 -36.59 -30.14 13.83
C LYS A 940 -35.83 -30.70 12.62
N PHE A 941 -34.97 -29.91 11.98
CA PHE A 941 -34.36 -30.27 10.70
C PHE A 941 -33.35 -31.42 10.84
N LYS A 942 -33.54 -32.46 10.01
CA LYS A 942 -32.66 -33.62 9.89
C LYS A 942 -31.94 -33.60 8.56
N ASP A 943 -30.65 -33.91 8.60
CA ASP A 943 -29.78 -34.05 7.43
C ASP A 943 -30.03 -35.40 6.72
N ASN A 944 -29.36 -35.61 5.59
CA ASN A 944 -29.51 -36.81 4.74
C ASN A 944 -29.20 -38.13 5.47
N ASP A 945 -28.46 -38.10 6.58
CA ASP A 945 -28.16 -39.25 7.42
C ASP A 945 -29.22 -39.52 8.52
N GLY A 946 -30.32 -38.77 8.51
CA GLY A 946 -31.41 -38.88 9.49
C GLY A 946 -31.10 -38.29 10.86
N LYS A 947 -29.93 -37.67 11.07
CA LYS A 947 -29.55 -36.99 12.32
C LYS A 947 -29.81 -35.48 12.22
N TYR A 948 -29.97 -34.83 13.37
CA TYR A 948 -30.15 -33.37 13.42
C TYR A 948 -28.96 -32.65 12.79
N LEU A 949 -29.25 -31.63 11.97
CA LEU A 949 -28.21 -30.84 11.32
C LEU A 949 -27.55 -29.85 12.28
N LEU A 950 -28.33 -29.20 13.15
CA LEU A 950 -27.86 -28.12 14.03
C LEU A 950 -26.59 -28.48 14.84
N PRO A 951 -26.48 -29.66 15.51
CA PRO A 951 -25.27 -30.03 16.24
C PRO A 951 -24.01 -30.22 15.37
N LYS A 952 -24.17 -30.37 14.05
CA LYS A 952 -23.06 -30.53 13.09
C LYS A 952 -22.53 -29.19 12.57
N ILE A 953 -23.28 -28.10 12.75
CA ILE A 953 -22.90 -26.77 12.27
C ILE A 953 -21.75 -26.24 13.13
N ARG A 954 -20.69 -25.75 12.48
CA ARG A 954 -19.56 -25.11 13.19
C ARG A 954 -20.05 -23.85 13.91
N ASP A 955 -19.76 -23.76 15.20
CA ASP A 955 -20.11 -22.64 16.10
C ASP A 955 -19.17 -21.44 15.91
N ALA A 956 -19.06 -20.94 14.67
CA ALA A 956 -18.31 -19.74 14.30
C ALA A 956 -19.21 -18.81 13.48
N ALA A 957 -19.86 -17.86 14.17
CA ALA A 957 -20.86 -16.99 13.56
C ALA A 957 -20.21 -15.94 12.64
N GLY A 958 -20.64 -15.93 11.37
CA GLY A 958 -20.29 -14.87 10.43
C GLY A 958 -20.99 -13.55 10.74
N GLN A 959 -20.44 -12.45 10.21
CA GLN A 959 -21.09 -11.15 10.19
C GLN A 959 -20.68 -10.34 8.96
N LYS A 960 -21.63 -9.62 8.37
CA LYS A 960 -21.40 -8.76 7.18
C LYS A 960 -21.01 -7.32 7.54
N GLY A 961 -20.74 -7.04 8.82
CA GLY A 961 -20.33 -5.71 9.32
C GLY A 961 -21.46 -4.78 9.78
N THR A 962 -22.69 -4.93 9.29
CA THR A 962 -23.78 -3.99 9.60
C THR A 962 -24.18 -3.94 11.08
N GLY A 963 -24.15 -5.07 11.79
CA GLY A 963 -24.44 -5.10 13.24
C GLY A 963 -23.35 -4.41 14.08
N LYS A 964 -22.09 -4.44 13.60
CA LYS A 964 -20.97 -3.73 14.23
C LYS A 964 -21.17 -2.21 14.15
N TRP A 965 -21.71 -1.70 13.04
CA TRP A 965 -21.97 -0.26 12.90
C TRP A 965 -22.97 0.26 13.93
N THR A 966 -24.00 -0.50 14.30
CA THR A 966 -24.91 -0.11 15.39
C THR A 966 -24.18 0.10 16.70
N GLY A 967 -23.26 -0.81 17.06
CA GLY A 967 -22.44 -0.68 18.27
C GLY A 967 -21.47 0.49 18.21
N ILE A 968 -20.86 0.74 17.05
CA ILE A 968 -19.97 1.90 16.84
C ILE A 968 -20.74 3.21 16.95
N SER A 969 -21.86 3.36 16.24
CA SER A 969 -22.67 4.58 16.32
C SER A 969 -23.22 4.82 17.72
N ALA A 970 -23.53 3.76 18.47
CA ALA A 970 -23.89 3.90 19.88
C ALA A 970 -22.77 4.51 20.72
N LEU A 971 -21.51 4.10 20.50
CA LEU A 971 -20.35 4.69 21.16
C LEU A 971 -20.12 6.14 20.72
N GLU A 972 -20.24 6.44 19.42
CA GLU A 972 -20.08 7.79 18.86
C GLU A 972 -21.13 8.77 19.39
N TYR A 973 -22.40 8.35 19.49
CA TYR A 973 -23.49 9.16 20.03
C TYR A 973 -23.59 9.11 21.57
N GLY A 974 -22.75 8.33 22.25
CA GLY A 974 -22.78 8.20 23.71
C GLY A 974 -24.05 7.52 24.26
N VAL A 975 -24.64 6.57 23.52
CA VAL A 975 -25.87 5.87 23.88
C VAL A 975 -25.56 4.45 24.40
N PRO A 976 -26.11 4.03 25.55
CA PRO A 976 -25.82 2.73 26.16
C PRO A 976 -26.56 1.56 25.49
N VAL A 977 -26.18 1.22 24.25
CA VAL A 977 -26.75 0.09 23.49
C VAL A 977 -25.99 -1.21 23.80
N THR A 978 -25.98 -1.58 25.07
CA THR A 978 -25.10 -2.62 25.61
C THR A 978 -25.40 -4.02 25.08
N LEU A 979 -26.68 -4.38 24.90
CA LEU A 979 -27.08 -5.73 24.53
C LEU A 979 -26.66 -6.07 23.09
N ILE A 980 -26.83 -5.11 22.17
CA ILE A 980 -26.39 -5.26 20.78
C ILE A 980 -24.85 -5.32 20.72
N GLY A 981 -24.16 -4.51 21.53
CA GLY A 981 -22.70 -4.58 21.68
C GLY A 981 -22.23 -5.98 22.09
N GLU A 982 -22.83 -6.55 23.13
CA GLU A 982 -22.55 -7.92 23.58
C GLU A 982 -22.88 -8.97 22.50
N ALA A 983 -23.97 -8.81 21.75
CA ALA A 983 -24.30 -9.71 20.65
C ALA A 983 -23.24 -9.68 19.52
N VAL A 984 -22.64 -8.52 19.24
CA VAL A 984 -21.51 -8.41 18.30
C VAL A 984 -20.26 -9.09 18.87
N PHE A 985 -19.92 -8.85 20.13
CA PHE A 985 -18.76 -9.48 20.77
C PHE A 985 -18.91 -11.00 20.91
N ALA A 986 -20.12 -11.51 21.17
CA ALA A 986 -20.41 -12.95 21.20
C ALA A 986 -20.11 -13.61 19.85
N ARG A 987 -20.41 -12.95 18.73
CA ARG A 987 -20.00 -13.44 17.39
C ARG A 987 -18.49 -13.44 17.23
N CYS A 988 -17.80 -12.38 17.62
CA CYS A 988 -16.34 -12.32 17.60
C CYS A 988 -15.72 -13.45 18.45
N LEU A 989 -16.23 -13.69 19.64
CA LEU A 989 -15.80 -14.78 20.53
C LEU A 989 -16.02 -16.16 19.89
N SER A 990 -17.14 -16.35 19.20
CA SER A 990 -17.42 -17.61 18.49
C SER A 990 -16.42 -17.87 17.35
N ALA A 991 -15.94 -16.82 16.66
CA ALA A 991 -14.96 -16.93 15.59
C ALA A 991 -13.58 -17.42 16.08
N LEU A 992 -13.23 -17.18 17.35
CA LEU A 992 -12.03 -17.70 18.02
C LEU A 992 -12.14 -19.19 18.38
N LYS A 993 -12.67 -20.02 17.47
CA LYS A 993 -13.02 -21.42 17.75
C LYS A 993 -11.82 -22.25 18.23
N ASP A 994 -10.70 -22.16 17.52
CA ASP A 994 -9.53 -22.99 17.82
C ASP A 994 -8.87 -22.60 19.15
N GLU A 995 -8.92 -21.31 19.49
CA GLU A 995 -8.49 -20.79 20.79
C GLU A 995 -9.41 -21.27 21.92
N ARG A 996 -10.74 -21.20 21.75
CA ARG A 996 -11.69 -21.73 22.72
C ARG A 996 -11.51 -23.22 22.96
N VAL A 997 -11.22 -24.01 21.92
CA VAL A 997 -10.94 -25.45 22.07
C VAL A 997 -9.68 -25.67 22.92
N LYS A 998 -8.62 -24.89 22.73
CA LYS A 998 -7.42 -24.98 23.59
C LYS A 998 -7.74 -24.55 25.02
N ALA A 999 -8.42 -23.42 25.19
CA ALA A 999 -8.80 -22.87 26.50
C ALA A 999 -9.66 -23.84 27.31
N SER A 1000 -10.61 -24.54 26.66
CA SER A 1000 -11.51 -25.51 27.33
C SER A 1000 -10.81 -26.69 28.02
N LYS A 1001 -9.56 -26.98 27.65
CA LYS A 1001 -8.76 -28.06 28.24
C LYS A 1001 -7.98 -27.61 29.49
N VAL A 1002 -7.80 -26.30 29.67
CA VAL A 1002 -6.90 -25.71 30.67
C VAL A 1002 -7.67 -24.89 31.70
N LEU A 1003 -8.70 -24.16 31.27
CA LEU A 1003 -9.46 -23.29 32.16
C LEU A 1003 -10.54 -24.11 32.91
N PRO A 1004 -10.60 -24.02 34.26
CA PRO A 1004 -11.63 -24.69 35.03
C PRO A 1004 -13.00 -24.02 34.81
N GLY A 1005 -14.07 -24.83 34.86
CA GLY A 1005 -15.46 -24.37 34.82
C GLY A 1005 -16.22 -24.65 36.12
N ALA A 1006 -17.47 -24.20 36.19
CA ALA A 1006 -18.32 -24.49 37.33
C ALA A 1006 -18.63 -25.99 37.45
N THR A 1007 -18.66 -26.51 38.68
CA THR A 1007 -19.02 -27.91 38.97
C THR A 1007 -20.48 -28.07 39.40
N ALA A 1008 -21.17 -26.96 39.66
CA ALA A 1008 -22.56 -26.95 40.10
C ALA A 1008 -23.48 -27.42 38.98
N LYS A 1009 -24.37 -28.37 39.32
CA LYS A 1009 -25.45 -28.84 38.43
C LYS A 1009 -26.77 -28.22 38.86
N PHE A 1010 -27.65 -27.99 37.90
CA PHE A 1010 -29.01 -27.54 38.18
C PHE A 1010 -29.83 -28.66 38.86
N SER A 1011 -30.51 -28.33 39.95
CA SER A 1011 -31.31 -29.25 40.76
C SER A 1011 -32.77 -28.82 40.97
N GLY A 1012 -33.20 -27.73 40.32
CA GLY A 1012 -34.57 -27.21 40.41
C GLY A 1012 -35.56 -27.89 39.45
N ASP A 1013 -36.81 -27.43 39.45
CA ASP A 1013 -37.81 -27.89 38.50
C ASP A 1013 -37.52 -27.33 37.10
N LYS A 1014 -37.42 -28.23 36.12
CA LYS A 1014 -37.18 -27.88 34.71
C LYS A 1014 -38.31 -27.06 34.13
N LYS A 1015 -39.57 -27.38 34.45
CA LYS A 1015 -40.74 -26.68 33.89
C LYS A 1015 -40.82 -25.25 34.42
N GLU A 1016 -40.65 -25.08 35.72
CA GLU A 1016 -40.55 -23.75 36.34
C GLU A 1016 -39.40 -22.93 35.72
N PHE A 1017 -38.22 -23.52 35.56
CA PHE A 1017 -37.08 -22.81 34.96
C PHE A 1017 -37.28 -22.46 33.49
N LEU A 1018 -37.98 -23.30 32.70
CA LEU A 1018 -38.36 -22.97 31.32
C LEU A 1018 -39.27 -21.75 31.26
N GLU A 1019 -40.22 -21.60 32.20
CA GLU A 1019 -41.07 -20.41 32.27
C GLU A 1019 -40.26 -19.17 32.70
N HIS A 1020 -39.31 -19.33 33.61
CA HIS A 1020 -38.37 -18.25 33.93
C HIS A 1020 -37.54 -17.84 32.71
N LEU A 1021 -37.08 -18.81 31.92
CA LEU A 1021 -36.30 -18.57 30.72
C LEU A 1021 -37.10 -17.85 29.63
N ARG A 1022 -38.37 -18.24 29.44
CA ARG A 1022 -39.30 -17.57 28.52
C ARG A 1022 -39.50 -16.10 28.89
N LYS A 1023 -39.73 -15.82 30.19
CA LYS A 1023 -39.88 -14.46 30.71
C LYS A 1023 -38.60 -13.64 30.64
N ALA A 1024 -37.44 -14.25 30.90
CA ALA A 1024 -36.14 -13.61 30.76
C ALA A 1024 -35.87 -13.22 29.30
N LEU A 1025 -36.14 -14.13 28.35
CA LEU A 1025 -36.06 -13.88 26.91
C LEU A 1025 -36.91 -12.68 26.51
N TYR A 1026 -38.16 -12.62 26.96
CA TYR A 1026 -39.05 -11.51 26.66
C TYR A 1026 -38.59 -10.18 27.30
N ALA A 1027 -38.17 -10.20 28.56
CA ALA A 1027 -37.67 -9.02 29.25
C ALA A 1027 -36.43 -8.42 28.57
N SER A 1028 -35.46 -9.28 28.22
CA SER A 1028 -34.24 -8.85 27.54
C SER A 1028 -34.50 -8.39 26.11
N LYS A 1029 -35.47 -8.98 25.42
CA LYS A 1029 -35.94 -8.46 24.13
C LYS A 1029 -36.48 -7.03 24.27
N ILE A 1030 -37.36 -6.77 25.25
CA ILE A 1030 -37.85 -5.41 25.52
C ILE A 1030 -36.69 -4.43 25.73
N ILE A 1031 -35.68 -4.82 26.52
CA ILE A 1031 -34.51 -3.99 26.81
C ILE A 1031 -33.70 -3.71 25.54
N SER A 1032 -33.48 -4.71 24.68
CA SER A 1032 -32.78 -4.52 23.40
C SER A 1032 -33.48 -3.48 22.52
N TYR A 1033 -34.80 -3.55 22.40
CA TYR A 1033 -35.57 -2.59 21.60
C TYR A 1033 -35.59 -1.21 22.28
N ALA A 1034 -35.72 -1.13 23.59
CA ALA A 1034 -35.62 0.14 24.32
C ALA A 1034 -34.28 0.85 24.01
N GLN A 1035 -33.17 0.12 24.07
CA GLN A 1035 -31.85 0.63 23.70
C GLN A 1035 -31.76 1.05 22.23
N GLY A 1036 -32.30 0.25 21.31
CA GLY A 1036 -32.32 0.57 19.88
C GLY A 1036 -33.10 1.85 19.57
N PHE A 1037 -34.26 2.06 20.20
CA PHE A 1037 -35.06 3.29 20.03
C PHE A 1037 -34.42 4.50 20.73
N MET A 1038 -33.68 4.31 21.83
CA MET A 1038 -32.83 5.39 22.40
C MET A 1038 -31.77 5.85 21.40
N LEU A 1039 -31.13 4.91 20.69
CA LEU A 1039 -30.14 5.24 19.67
C LEU A 1039 -30.75 6.00 18.50
N LEU A 1040 -31.93 5.56 18.00
CA LEU A 1040 -32.67 6.28 16.97
C LEU A 1040 -32.97 7.72 17.39
N ARG A 1041 -33.36 7.92 18.66
CA ARG A 1041 -33.69 9.24 19.21
C ARG A 1041 -32.50 10.17 19.27
N GLU A 1042 -31.37 9.73 19.80
CA GLU A 1042 -30.16 10.57 19.86
C GLU A 1042 -29.59 10.84 18.46
N ALA A 1043 -29.62 9.86 17.55
CA ALA A 1043 -29.22 10.07 16.17
C ALA A 1043 -30.14 11.06 15.45
N ALA A 1044 -31.46 11.01 15.68
CA ALA A 1044 -32.40 12.00 15.14
C ALA A 1044 -32.07 13.42 15.63
N LYS A 1045 -31.77 13.57 16.92
CA LYS A 1045 -31.36 14.85 17.52
C LYS A 1045 -30.05 15.36 16.92
N ALA A 1046 -29.02 14.53 16.84
CA ALA A 1046 -27.70 14.91 16.34
C ALA A 1046 -27.72 15.29 14.85
N ASN A 1047 -28.50 14.57 14.04
CA ASN A 1047 -28.57 14.78 12.59
C ASN A 1047 -29.74 15.67 12.14
N LYS A 1048 -30.56 16.16 13.08
CA LYS A 1048 -31.78 16.95 12.82
C LYS A 1048 -32.78 16.23 11.91
N TRP A 1049 -32.92 14.91 12.08
CA TRP A 1049 -33.89 14.11 11.35
C TRP A 1049 -35.26 14.12 12.03
N ASN A 1050 -36.32 14.20 11.24
CA ASN A 1050 -37.68 14.08 11.75
C ASN A 1050 -38.17 12.62 11.70
N LEU A 1051 -37.68 11.78 12.61
CA LEU A 1051 -38.03 10.36 12.65
C LEU A 1051 -39.39 10.13 13.31
N ASN A 1052 -40.25 9.34 12.66
CA ASN A 1052 -41.49 8.83 13.25
C ASN A 1052 -41.28 7.41 13.79
N TYR A 1053 -41.06 7.28 15.11
CA TYR A 1053 -40.78 5.99 15.76
C TYR A 1053 -41.92 4.98 15.63
N GLY A 1054 -43.18 5.43 15.66
CA GLY A 1054 -44.33 4.56 15.43
C GLY A 1054 -44.37 3.99 14.01
N SER A 1055 -44.00 4.80 13.01
CA SER A 1055 -43.89 4.37 11.62
C SER A 1055 -42.69 3.43 11.40
N ILE A 1056 -41.57 3.65 12.10
CA ILE A 1056 -40.43 2.72 12.10
C ILE A 1056 -40.84 1.35 12.66
N ALA A 1057 -41.56 1.32 13.79
CA ALA A 1057 -42.09 0.09 14.35
C ALA A 1057 -43.07 -0.62 13.40
N LEU A 1058 -43.92 0.15 12.70
CA LEU A 1058 -44.82 -0.36 11.66
C LEU A 1058 -44.05 -1.00 10.49
N MET A 1059 -42.99 -0.34 10.01
CA MET A 1059 -42.14 -0.86 8.92
C MET A 1059 -41.47 -2.18 9.30
N TRP A 1060 -41.15 -2.38 10.58
CA TRP A 1060 -40.56 -3.64 11.07
C TRP A 1060 -41.60 -4.73 11.37
N ARG A 1061 -42.90 -4.41 11.40
CA ARG A 1061 -43.94 -5.36 11.80
C ARG A 1061 -44.09 -6.54 10.83
N GLY A 1062 -43.71 -6.36 9.57
CA GLY A 1062 -43.79 -7.37 8.52
C GLY A 1062 -42.66 -7.23 7.52
N GLY A 1063 -42.42 -8.28 6.73
CA GLY A 1063 -41.41 -8.31 5.67
C GLY A 1063 -39.96 -8.43 6.13
N CYS A 1064 -39.58 -7.87 7.28
CA CYS A 1064 -38.21 -7.96 7.81
C CYS A 1064 -37.96 -9.23 8.65
N ILE A 1065 -36.70 -9.43 9.08
CA ILE A 1065 -36.29 -10.60 9.88
C ILE A 1065 -36.81 -10.51 11.32
N ILE A 1066 -36.78 -9.32 11.94
CA ILE A 1066 -37.22 -9.11 13.33
C ILE A 1066 -38.76 -9.01 13.50
N ARG A 1067 -39.52 -9.31 12.43
CA ARG A 1067 -40.98 -9.20 12.44
C ARG A 1067 -41.60 -10.03 13.57
N SER A 1068 -42.50 -9.41 14.30
CA SER A 1068 -43.11 -9.98 15.50
C SER A 1068 -44.37 -9.24 15.91
N VAL A 1069 -45.25 -9.91 16.65
CA VAL A 1069 -46.45 -9.27 17.25
C VAL A 1069 -46.03 -8.15 18.21
N PHE A 1070 -44.88 -8.33 18.87
CA PHE A 1070 -44.24 -7.36 19.77
C PHE A 1070 -44.09 -5.94 19.19
N LEU A 1071 -43.81 -5.80 17.89
CA LEU A 1071 -43.66 -4.51 17.22
C LEU A 1071 -44.98 -3.72 17.12
N GLY A 1072 -46.13 -4.40 17.17
CA GLY A 1072 -47.43 -3.74 17.29
C GLY A 1072 -47.54 -2.94 18.58
N ASN A 1073 -47.07 -3.50 19.70
CA ASN A 1073 -47.10 -2.81 21.00
C ASN A 1073 -46.19 -1.57 21.01
N ILE A 1074 -45.04 -1.63 20.31
CA ILE A 1074 -44.15 -0.48 20.15
C ILE A 1074 -44.82 0.62 19.32
N LYS A 1075 -45.48 0.26 18.22
CA LYS A 1075 -46.27 1.21 17.41
C LYS A 1075 -47.32 1.89 18.30
N ASP A 1076 -48.06 1.12 19.10
CA ASP A 1076 -49.12 1.64 19.95
C ASP A 1076 -48.57 2.58 21.04
N ALA A 1077 -47.42 2.27 21.64
CA ALA A 1077 -46.75 3.13 22.62
C ALA A 1077 -46.40 4.51 22.03
N PHE A 1078 -45.76 4.54 20.85
CA PHE A 1078 -45.43 5.80 20.17
C PHE A 1078 -46.64 6.50 19.54
N THR A 1079 -47.72 5.77 19.25
CA THR A 1079 -49.00 6.38 18.82
C THR A 1079 -49.66 7.11 19.97
N LYS A 1080 -49.62 6.54 21.19
CA LYS A 1080 -50.13 7.18 22.41
C LYS A 1080 -49.27 8.37 22.83
N ASN A 1081 -47.95 8.23 22.78
CA ASN A 1081 -47.00 9.29 23.12
C ASN A 1081 -45.85 9.35 22.11
N PRO A 1082 -45.93 10.21 21.07
CA PRO A 1082 -44.85 10.37 20.09
C PRO A 1082 -43.52 10.86 20.69
N ASN A 1083 -43.59 11.55 21.83
CA ASN A 1083 -42.43 12.11 22.54
C ASN A 1083 -41.92 11.17 23.66
N LEU A 1084 -42.31 9.89 23.63
CA LEU A 1084 -41.84 8.91 24.60
C LEU A 1084 -40.32 8.83 24.60
N THR A 1085 -39.70 9.10 25.74
CA THR A 1085 -38.24 9.12 25.87
C THR A 1085 -37.66 7.71 25.83
N ASN A 1086 -38.32 6.74 26.46
CA ASN A 1086 -37.87 5.36 26.49
C ASN A 1086 -39.07 4.41 26.52
N LEU A 1087 -38.99 3.30 25.78
CA LEU A 1087 -40.03 2.27 25.74
C LEU A 1087 -40.38 1.72 27.12
N LEU A 1088 -39.42 1.61 28.04
CA LEU A 1088 -39.64 1.08 29.39
C LEU A 1088 -40.61 1.93 30.23
N LEU A 1089 -40.86 3.18 29.84
CA LEU A 1089 -41.75 4.11 30.54
C LEU A 1089 -43.20 4.07 30.03
N ASP A 1090 -43.46 3.36 28.92
CA ASP A 1090 -44.83 3.12 28.49
C ASP A 1090 -45.49 2.06 29.40
N PRO A 1091 -46.77 2.24 29.79
CA PRO A 1091 -47.45 1.35 30.74
C PRO A 1091 -47.41 -0.13 30.38
N PHE A 1092 -47.51 -0.49 29.10
CA PHE A 1092 -47.49 -1.90 28.67
C PHE A 1092 -46.13 -2.54 28.92
N PHE A 1093 -45.04 -1.85 28.58
CA PHE A 1093 -43.69 -2.37 28.81
C PHE A 1093 -43.28 -2.33 30.28
N THR A 1094 -43.70 -1.31 31.03
CA THR A 1094 -43.51 -1.26 32.49
C THR A 1094 -44.17 -2.47 33.16
N GLU A 1095 -45.41 -2.79 32.80
CA GLU A 1095 -46.12 -3.95 33.35
C GLU A 1095 -45.45 -5.27 32.95
N SER A 1096 -45.06 -5.41 31.68
CA SER A 1096 -44.38 -6.59 31.14
C SER A 1096 -43.05 -6.86 31.85
N ILE A 1097 -42.23 -5.83 32.05
CA ILE A 1097 -40.95 -5.93 32.78
C ILE A 1097 -41.19 -6.22 34.26
N SER A 1098 -42.20 -5.61 34.89
CA SER A 1098 -42.53 -5.88 36.30
C SER A 1098 -42.85 -7.35 36.55
N LYS A 1099 -43.54 -8.01 35.61
CA LYS A 1099 -43.88 -9.45 35.67
C LYS A 1099 -42.68 -10.38 35.37
N SER A 1100 -41.66 -9.90 34.68
CA SER A 1100 -40.59 -10.74 34.11
C SER A 1100 -39.21 -10.52 34.75
N GLN A 1101 -38.94 -9.35 35.35
CA GLN A 1101 -37.62 -9.00 35.89
C GLN A 1101 -37.08 -10.01 36.92
N ASN A 1102 -37.95 -10.59 37.76
CA ASN A 1102 -37.51 -11.60 38.73
C ASN A 1102 -37.01 -12.87 38.01
N SER A 1103 -37.68 -13.25 36.93
CA SER A 1103 -37.26 -14.40 36.12
C SER A 1103 -35.93 -14.14 35.43
N LEU A 1104 -35.71 -12.92 34.93
CA LEU A 1104 -34.42 -12.52 34.37
C LEU A 1104 -33.30 -12.64 35.40
N ARG A 1105 -33.53 -12.23 36.66
CA ARG A 1105 -32.56 -12.40 37.76
C ARG A 1105 -32.26 -13.87 38.04
N GLN A 1106 -33.29 -14.71 38.13
CA GLN A 1106 -33.11 -16.16 38.35
C GLN A 1106 -32.28 -16.79 37.23
N VAL A 1107 -32.56 -16.45 35.98
CA VAL A 1107 -31.83 -16.96 34.81
C VAL A 1107 -30.37 -16.51 34.82
N VAL A 1108 -30.10 -15.22 35.02
CA VAL A 1108 -28.72 -14.68 35.06
C VAL A 1108 -27.93 -15.28 36.23
N ALA A 1109 -28.54 -15.38 37.41
CA ALA A 1109 -27.89 -15.99 38.58
C ALA A 1109 -27.58 -17.48 38.32
N GLN A 1110 -28.54 -18.24 37.80
CA GLN A 1110 -28.36 -19.66 37.55
C GLN A 1110 -27.33 -19.91 36.44
N ALA A 1111 -27.32 -19.10 35.38
CA ALA A 1111 -26.34 -19.17 34.31
C ALA A 1111 -24.91 -18.94 34.85
N ALA A 1112 -24.72 -17.90 35.68
CA ALA A 1112 -23.44 -17.63 36.31
C ALA A 1112 -22.98 -18.77 37.24
N LEU A 1113 -23.90 -19.31 38.08
CA LEU A 1113 -23.60 -20.42 38.98
C LEU A 1113 -23.23 -21.72 38.26
N THR A 1114 -23.83 -21.95 37.08
CA THR A 1114 -23.58 -23.16 36.26
C THR A 1114 -22.48 -22.98 35.21
N GLY A 1115 -21.91 -21.77 35.10
CA GLY A 1115 -20.83 -21.49 34.16
C GLY A 1115 -21.27 -21.43 32.70
N VAL A 1116 -22.55 -21.14 32.43
CA VAL A 1116 -23.08 -20.98 31.06
C VAL A 1116 -23.05 -19.49 30.67
N PRO A 1117 -22.41 -19.11 29.55
CA PRO A 1117 -22.28 -17.71 29.17
C PRO A 1117 -23.61 -17.15 28.69
N THR A 1118 -24.06 -16.06 29.31
CA THR A 1118 -25.28 -15.32 28.95
C THR A 1118 -25.03 -13.81 28.84
N PRO A 1119 -24.12 -13.37 27.95
CA PRO A 1119 -23.73 -11.96 27.86
C PRO A 1119 -24.93 -11.02 27.57
N ALA A 1120 -25.86 -11.42 26.69
CA ALA A 1120 -27.03 -10.60 26.39
C ALA A 1120 -28.03 -10.55 27.56
N PHE A 1121 -28.34 -11.67 28.23
CA PHE A 1121 -29.19 -11.64 29.43
C PHE A 1121 -28.58 -10.80 30.57
N SER A 1122 -27.29 -10.99 30.84
CA SER A 1122 -26.58 -10.28 31.90
C SER A 1122 -26.53 -8.78 31.63
N SER A 1123 -26.21 -8.40 30.38
CA SER A 1123 -26.19 -7.00 29.94
C SER A 1123 -27.57 -6.34 30.00
N ALA A 1124 -28.63 -7.08 29.63
CA ALA A 1124 -30.00 -6.60 29.77
C ALA A 1124 -30.33 -6.25 31.23
N LEU A 1125 -30.05 -7.17 32.15
CA LEU A 1125 -30.32 -6.97 33.58
C LEU A 1125 -29.52 -5.79 34.14
N ALA A 1126 -28.23 -5.72 33.82
CA ALA A 1126 -27.36 -4.63 34.24
C ALA A 1126 -27.84 -3.28 33.73
N PHE A 1127 -28.27 -3.19 32.46
CA PHE A 1127 -28.85 -1.98 31.90
C PHE A 1127 -30.15 -1.60 32.60
N TYR A 1128 -31.07 -2.55 32.82
CA TYR A 1128 -32.34 -2.27 33.48
C TYR A 1128 -32.14 -1.73 34.91
N ASP A 1129 -31.28 -2.37 35.70
CA ASP A 1129 -30.96 -1.93 37.06
C ASP A 1129 -30.20 -0.60 37.07
N GLY A 1130 -29.33 -0.35 36.09
CA GLY A 1130 -28.65 0.93 35.92
C GLY A 1130 -29.59 2.06 35.51
N TYR A 1131 -30.52 1.80 34.59
CA TYR A 1131 -31.44 2.82 34.06
C TYR A 1131 -32.49 3.26 35.08
N ARG A 1132 -32.94 2.36 35.97
CA ARG A 1132 -33.92 2.68 37.01
C ARG A 1132 -33.32 3.29 38.29
N ALA A 1133 -32.00 3.33 38.42
CA ALA A 1133 -31.32 3.86 39.59
C ALA A 1133 -31.23 5.39 39.48
N ASP A 1134 -31.79 6.09 40.47
CA ASP A 1134 -31.68 7.56 40.56
C ASP A 1134 -30.23 8.02 40.79
N VAL A 1135 -29.45 7.22 41.54
CA VAL A 1135 -28.04 7.48 41.80
C VAL A 1135 -27.19 6.26 41.43
N LEU A 1136 -26.23 6.48 40.53
CA LEU A 1136 -25.21 5.50 40.13
C LEU A 1136 -23.86 5.80 40.79
N PRO A 1137 -22.96 4.81 40.87
CA PRO A 1137 -21.61 4.99 41.43
C PRO A 1137 -20.68 5.86 40.54
N ALA A 1138 -21.22 6.52 39.51
CA ALA A 1138 -20.47 7.42 38.63
C ALA A 1138 -19.93 8.66 39.37
N ASN A 1139 -20.47 8.99 40.55
CA ASN A 1139 -19.89 10.00 41.44
C ASN A 1139 -18.45 9.65 41.88
N MET A 1140 -18.16 8.37 42.18
CA MET A 1140 -16.80 7.91 42.47
C MET A 1140 -15.89 8.04 41.25
N LEU A 1141 -16.41 7.74 40.05
CA LEU A 1141 -15.69 7.90 38.80
C LEU A 1141 -15.33 9.39 38.56
N GLN A 1142 -16.27 10.32 38.82
CA GLN A 1142 -15.99 11.75 38.74
C GLN A 1142 -14.95 12.19 39.78
N ALA A 1143 -15.06 11.73 41.03
CA ALA A 1143 -14.09 12.03 42.08
C ALA A 1143 -12.69 11.53 41.71
N GLN A 1144 -12.56 10.31 41.17
CA GLN A 1144 -11.27 9.78 40.69
C GLN A 1144 -10.68 10.64 39.56
N ARG A 1145 -11.48 10.99 38.55
CA ARG A 1145 -11.05 11.86 37.43
C ARG A 1145 -10.57 13.23 37.92
N ASP A 1146 -11.28 13.83 38.87
CA ASP A 1146 -10.86 15.09 39.45
C ASP A 1146 -9.61 14.94 40.33
N TYR A 1147 -9.49 13.81 41.05
CA TYR A 1147 -8.33 13.51 41.89
C TYR A 1147 -7.01 13.43 41.11
N PHE A 1148 -6.94 12.62 40.05
CA PHE A 1148 -5.68 12.42 39.33
C PHE A 1148 -5.46 13.43 38.19
N GLY A 1149 -6.53 14.04 37.68
CA GLY A 1149 -6.49 14.82 36.43
C GLY A 1149 -7.11 16.22 36.50
N ALA A 1150 -7.57 16.65 37.68
CA ALA A 1150 -8.24 17.95 37.87
C ALA A 1150 -9.36 18.22 36.84
N HIS A 1151 -10.07 17.16 36.45
CA HIS A 1151 -11.09 17.18 35.40
C HIS A 1151 -12.41 17.83 35.81
N THR A 1152 -12.52 18.31 37.05
CA THR A 1152 -13.71 18.92 37.64
C THR A 1152 -14.92 17.97 37.73
N TYR A 1153 -15.90 18.34 38.55
CA TYR A 1153 -17.17 17.63 38.69
C TYR A 1153 -18.29 18.59 39.12
N GLU A 1154 -19.55 18.17 39.02
CA GLU A 1154 -20.70 18.96 39.45
C GLU A 1154 -21.24 18.47 40.81
N LEU A 1155 -21.82 19.37 41.60
CA LEU A 1155 -22.51 19.03 42.84
C LEU A 1155 -24.02 18.84 42.59
N VAL A 1156 -24.62 17.88 43.30
CA VAL A 1156 -26.06 17.54 43.16
C VAL A 1156 -26.97 18.75 43.41
N ASN A 1157 -26.60 19.63 44.34
CA ASN A 1157 -27.38 20.82 44.70
C ASN A 1157 -27.09 22.04 43.81
N LYS A 1158 -26.12 21.95 42.88
CA LYS A 1158 -25.70 23.05 41.99
C LYS A 1158 -25.30 22.52 40.60
N PRO A 1159 -26.22 21.92 39.84
CA PRO A 1159 -25.93 21.45 38.48
C PRO A 1159 -25.56 22.62 37.57
N GLY A 1160 -24.62 22.42 36.65
CA GLY A 1160 -24.05 23.43 35.76
C GLY A 1160 -22.80 24.12 36.30
N GLU A 1161 -22.53 24.05 37.61
CA GLU A 1161 -21.31 24.58 38.22
C GLU A 1161 -20.26 23.47 38.39
N PHE A 1162 -19.14 23.60 37.67
CA PHE A 1162 -18.01 22.67 37.77
C PHE A 1162 -17.04 23.10 38.86
N VAL A 1163 -16.76 22.18 39.78
CA VAL A 1163 -15.88 22.36 40.93
C VAL A 1163 -14.67 21.45 40.78
N HIS A 1164 -13.48 21.97 41.11
CA HIS A 1164 -12.28 21.19 41.33
C HIS A 1164 -11.97 21.12 42.81
N THR A 1165 -11.63 19.94 43.32
CA THR A 1165 -11.18 19.76 44.71
C THR A 1165 -9.69 19.46 44.75
N ASN A 1166 -8.94 20.16 45.61
CA ASN A 1166 -7.57 19.77 45.92
C ASN A 1166 -7.57 18.56 46.87
N TRP A 1167 -7.64 17.37 46.30
CA TRP A 1167 -7.78 16.14 47.07
C TRP A 1167 -6.54 15.76 47.89
N THR A 1168 -5.34 16.17 47.47
CA THR A 1168 -4.06 15.78 48.09
C THR A 1168 -3.54 16.83 49.09
N GLY A 1169 -4.14 18.03 49.12
CA GLY A 1169 -3.66 19.19 49.86
C GLY A 1169 -2.37 19.82 49.29
N HIS A 1170 -1.77 19.20 48.26
CA HIS A 1170 -0.52 19.64 47.63
C HIS A 1170 -0.66 19.82 46.11
N GLY A 1171 -1.81 19.45 45.53
CA GLY A 1171 -2.15 19.79 44.15
C GLY A 1171 -2.45 21.28 44.04
N GLY A 1172 -2.05 21.92 42.94
CA GLY A 1172 -2.39 23.34 42.71
C GLY A 1172 -3.90 23.54 42.50
N ASN A 1173 -4.41 24.75 42.70
CA ASN A 1173 -5.81 25.12 42.46
C ASN A 1173 -6.17 25.24 40.96
N VAL A 1174 -5.34 24.68 40.08
CA VAL A 1174 -5.47 24.80 38.63
C VAL A 1174 -6.26 23.60 38.12
N SER A 1175 -7.43 23.85 37.54
CA SER A 1175 -8.25 22.82 36.90
C SER A 1175 -7.90 22.67 35.42
N ALA A 1176 -8.17 21.49 34.86
CA ALA A 1176 -8.14 21.31 33.41
C ALA A 1176 -9.30 22.11 32.79
N SER A 1177 -9.02 22.99 31.82
CA SER A 1177 -10.08 23.59 31.01
C SER A 1177 -10.75 22.52 30.16
N THR A 1178 -12.07 22.48 30.15
CA THR A 1178 -12.83 21.59 29.27
C THR A 1178 -12.50 21.94 27.82
N TYR A 1179 -12.01 20.96 27.06
CA TYR A 1179 -11.92 21.05 25.61
C TYR A 1179 -13.35 21.04 25.05
N ASN A 1180 -13.92 22.22 24.80
CA ASN A 1180 -15.15 22.33 24.03
C ASN A 1180 -14.78 22.15 22.54
N ASN A 1181 -15.11 21.00 21.96
CA ASN A 1181 -15.13 20.78 20.52
C ASN A 1181 -16.48 21.18 19.92
#